data_AF-A0A1H1ZTN8-F1
#
_entry.id   AF-A0A1H1ZTN8-F1
#
_cell.length_a   1.000
_cell.length_b   1.000
_cell.length_c   1.000
_cell.angle_alpha   90.00
_cell.angle_beta   90.00
_cell.angle_gamma   90.00
#
_symmetry.space_group_name_H-M   'P 1'
#
loop_
_entity.id
_entity.type
_entity.pdbx_description
1 polymer ?
#
loop_
_entity_poly.entity_id
_entity_poly.type
_entity_poly.pdbx_seq_one_letter_code
_entity_poly.pdbx_strand_id
1 'polypeptide(L)'
;MRKKWIGAFTALALLTLLIPISPWFIPGKQPQEQKAKTRALSAEQEKQLKAADIRHDMEATAQLCASQCSKDIGTLFRLAGEPASKRTEHMRHLIAQHPQMVFLSWGDGSSSDTTVGSVPSDAGQLAKAHSDKAFQSIKAGSRYQAQAMSTAGKRYLLLGIPAPEGKGGIVGLIRQNVVGDVERHQMRNLRQVPYPAEGNYRIESVRAGSNREFTVRTGEDNGGASHYHIHEVVVRFPTEPTKKQMEQIKRDIGASSENHMRNVYVFRSRSLETDKMKAYFRKKWNPTYVEPHYLYLTNESPNNAPIDVTPIVPNDRLYSDYQWNLPSIETELGWNLSKGSEAVKVAVLDTGVQQDHPDLVGKLTKGMNIVTSGKAPVDDVGHGTHVAGIIAASVNNGEGIAGLTWYNKIMPVKVLDNSGAGSTYSVAQGLIWAVDNGAKVINMSLGNYAQSDFLHDAIKYAFERDVVLVAASGNDNSAQPGYPAAYPEVFAVGSTDSRGEKSSFSNYGDYIDVAAPGDSIASTYLEGQYAALSGTSMASPHVSALAALIRSRNPALTNVEVYELMRSTARDLGVKGKDSYFGYGQIDIDKALQAAESNGKNADLAAGPAKNPNTAAVVPNSTAGTNNAVGKTAAESLQSFPARLRERLEELVRSIGFP
;
A
#
# COMPACT_ATOMS: atom_id res chain seq x y z
N MET A 1 58.45 26.48 37.50
CA MET A 1 58.95 27.71 36.83
C MET A 1 57.77 28.44 36.18
N ARG A 2 57.79 29.79 36.09
CA ARG A 2 56.92 30.71 35.30
C ARG A 2 55.42 30.31 35.13
N LYS A 3 54.42 30.89 35.84
CA LYS A 3 53.91 32.30 35.82
C LYS A 3 53.68 32.83 34.40
N LYS A 4 52.46 33.28 34.01
CA LYS A 4 51.74 34.52 34.41
C LYS A 4 50.19 34.29 34.39
N TRP A 5 49.36 34.73 35.36
CA TRP A 5 48.92 36.11 35.74
C TRP A 5 47.91 36.76 34.75
N ILE A 6 46.89 37.56 35.13
CA ILE A 6 46.07 37.75 36.36
C ILE A 6 44.92 38.75 36.07
N GLY A 7 43.89 38.86 36.93
CA GLY A 7 42.94 40.00 36.97
C GLY A 7 41.54 39.70 36.39
N ALA A 8 40.39 39.75 37.09
CA ALA A 8 39.92 40.36 38.35
C ALA A 8 39.49 41.84 38.29
N PHE A 9 38.17 42.05 38.36
CA PHE A 9 37.40 43.20 38.90
C PHE A 9 36.04 42.58 39.36
N THR A 10 35.50 42.64 40.58
CA THR A 10 35.24 43.72 41.57
C THR A 10 34.47 44.91 40.97
N ALA A 11 33.34 45.40 41.49
CA ALA A 11 32.48 45.05 42.64
C ALA A 11 31.00 45.35 42.21
N LEU A 12 29.90 45.24 42.97
CA LEU A 12 29.52 45.70 44.32
C LEU A 12 28.15 44.99 44.58
N ALA A 13 27.79 44.39 45.73
CA ALA A 13 27.40 45.04 47.00
C ALA A 13 26.39 46.20 46.78
N LEU A 14 25.28 46.34 47.52
CA LEU A 14 24.69 45.59 48.64
C LEU A 14 23.22 46.06 48.83
N LEU A 15 22.43 45.36 49.67
CA LEU A 15 21.22 45.76 50.46
C LEU A 15 20.14 44.66 50.44
N THR A 16 20.07 43.78 51.45
CA THR A 16 19.26 43.91 52.69
C THR A 16 17.74 43.83 52.42
N LEU A 17 17.15 42.65 52.61
CA LEU A 17 16.50 42.19 53.85
C LEU A 17 15.07 42.73 54.03
N LEU A 18 14.09 41.84 53.81
CA LEU A 18 13.06 41.47 54.80
C LEU A 18 12.36 40.16 54.36
N ILE A 19 11.79 39.46 55.33
CA ILE A 19 11.22 38.09 55.29
C ILE A 19 9.72 38.17 55.71
N PRO A 20 8.87 37.12 55.73
CA PRO A 20 8.84 35.80 55.06
C PRO A 20 7.45 35.47 54.42
N ILE A 21 7.21 34.18 54.12
CA ILE A 21 5.91 33.48 53.93
C ILE A 21 5.39 33.32 52.48
N SER A 22 5.10 32.05 52.18
CA SER A 22 4.67 31.38 50.94
C SER A 22 3.16 31.57 50.61
N PRO A 23 2.57 30.86 49.62
CA PRO A 23 2.91 30.84 48.19
C PRO A 23 1.64 30.93 47.30
N TRP A 24 1.47 31.96 46.45
CA TRP A 24 0.33 32.02 45.51
C TRP A 24 0.74 32.19 44.04
N PHE A 25 0.27 31.22 43.24
CA PHE A 25 -0.02 31.26 41.80
C PHE A 25 0.80 32.20 40.89
N ILE A 26 1.69 31.59 40.09
CA ILE A 26 1.99 32.04 38.73
C ILE A 26 1.42 30.98 37.78
N PRO A 27 0.66 31.35 36.71
CA PRO A 27 0.04 30.37 35.82
C PRO A 27 1.09 29.49 35.14
N GLY A 28 0.88 28.17 35.17
CA GLY A 28 1.79 27.22 34.56
C GLY A 28 1.83 27.36 33.04
N LYS A 29 3.04 27.44 32.47
CA LYS A 29 3.24 26.99 31.10
C LYS A 29 3.05 25.47 31.10
N GLN A 30 2.03 24.98 30.40
CA GLN A 30 1.82 23.55 30.23
C GLN A 30 3.07 22.90 29.62
N PRO A 31 3.47 21.69 30.05
CA PRO A 31 4.46 20.89 29.35
C PRO A 31 4.00 20.67 27.91
N GLN A 32 4.86 20.95 26.93
CA GLN A 32 4.52 20.66 25.54
C GLN A 32 4.33 19.15 25.36
N GLU A 33 3.16 18.75 24.87
CA GLU A 33 2.94 17.42 24.34
C GLU A 33 4.04 17.08 23.33
N GLN A 34 4.55 15.85 23.44
CA GLN A 34 5.53 15.30 22.53
C GLN A 34 4.86 14.95 21.20
N LYS A 35 4.52 15.97 20.41
CA LYS A 35 3.95 15.83 19.07
C LYS A 35 4.79 14.87 18.23
N ALA A 36 4.11 13.90 17.61
CA ALA A 36 4.73 13.03 16.60
C ALA A 36 5.45 13.89 15.55
N LYS A 37 6.73 13.60 15.32
CA LYS A 37 7.58 14.39 14.42
C LYS A 37 7.44 13.96 12.95
N THR A 38 6.22 14.02 12.42
CA THR A 38 6.02 14.12 10.97
C THR A 38 5.99 15.61 10.63
N ARG A 39 7.18 16.17 10.37
CA ARG A 39 7.32 17.55 9.90
C ARG A 39 6.61 17.64 8.54
N ALA A 40 5.78 18.65 8.32
CA ALA A 40 5.27 18.94 6.98
C ALA A 40 6.49 19.08 6.04
N LEU A 41 6.59 18.19 5.06
CA LEU A 41 7.69 18.19 4.09
C LEU A 41 7.67 19.51 3.33
N SER A 42 8.84 20.07 3.03
CA SER A 42 8.87 21.11 2.00
C SER A 42 8.52 20.47 0.66
N ALA A 43 7.92 21.24 -0.27
CA ALA A 43 7.58 20.73 -1.59
C ALA A 43 8.81 20.13 -2.32
N GLU A 44 10.02 20.63 -2.06
CA GLU A 44 11.26 20.07 -2.61
C GLU A 44 11.67 18.75 -1.92
N GLN A 45 11.51 18.62 -0.59
CA GLN A 45 11.73 17.36 0.12
C GLN A 45 10.74 16.29 -0.32
N GLU A 46 9.46 16.64 -0.43
CA GLU A 46 8.41 15.75 -0.94
C GLU A 46 8.71 15.33 -2.38
N LYS A 47 9.12 16.28 -3.24
CA LYS A 47 9.52 16.00 -4.62
C LYS A 47 10.72 15.05 -4.70
N GLN A 48 11.73 15.23 -3.85
CA GLN A 48 12.91 14.37 -3.81
C GLN A 48 12.62 12.96 -3.30
N LEU A 49 11.75 12.84 -2.28
CA LEU A 49 11.28 11.55 -1.76
C LEU A 49 10.46 10.82 -2.82
N LYS A 50 9.41 11.44 -3.36
CA LYS A 50 8.63 10.88 -4.48
C LYS A 50 9.49 10.49 -5.68
N ALA A 51 10.54 11.25 -6.00
CA ALA A 51 11.47 10.89 -7.08
C ALA A 51 12.35 9.68 -6.71
N ALA A 52 12.62 9.43 -5.42
CA ALA A 52 13.23 8.19 -4.94
C ALA A 52 12.25 7.02 -5.00
N ASP A 53 11.00 7.22 -4.59
CA ASP A 53 9.92 6.23 -4.66
C ASP A 53 9.72 5.77 -6.12
N ILE A 54 9.74 6.69 -7.10
CA ILE A 54 9.70 6.37 -8.54
C ILE A 54 10.90 5.52 -8.98
N ARG A 55 12.13 5.86 -8.53
CA ARG A 55 13.32 5.05 -8.86
C ARG A 55 13.23 3.66 -8.24
N HIS A 56 12.73 3.55 -7.03
CA HIS A 56 12.51 2.29 -6.34
C HIS A 56 11.50 1.42 -7.11
N ASP A 57 10.35 1.98 -7.51
CA ASP A 57 9.35 1.32 -8.36
C ASP A 57 9.93 0.85 -9.71
N MET A 58 10.76 1.68 -10.35
CA MET A 58 11.44 1.32 -11.61
C MET A 58 12.45 0.19 -11.42
N GLU A 59 13.21 0.19 -10.31
CA GLU A 59 14.19 -0.84 -9.98
C GLU A 59 13.51 -2.16 -9.61
N ALA A 60 12.50 -2.13 -8.74
CA ALA A 60 11.68 -3.28 -8.39
C ALA A 60 10.95 -3.86 -9.61
N THR A 61 10.40 -3.02 -10.49
CA THR A 61 9.81 -3.45 -11.77
C THR A 61 10.85 -4.09 -12.70
N ALA A 62 12.06 -3.54 -12.79
CA ALA A 62 13.13 -4.15 -13.57
C ALA A 62 13.55 -5.52 -13.03
N GLN A 63 13.51 -5.71 -11.71
CA GLN A 63 13.77 -6.99 -11.05
C GLN A 63 12.63 -7.98 -11.25
N LEU A 64 11.36 -7.57 -11.06
CA LEU A 64 10.16 -8.37 -11.34
C LEU A 64 10.19 -8.93 -12.77
N CYS A 65 10.39 -8.05 -13.76
CA CYS A 65 10.50 -8.43 -15.17
C CYS A 65 11.65 -9.44 -15.42
N ALA A 66 12.82 -9.23 -14.82
CA ALA A 66 13.97 -10.13 -14.95
C ALA A 66 13.73 -11.50 -14.27
N SER A 67 13.16 -11.50 -13.06
CA SER A 67 12.86 -12.70 -12.28
C SER A 67 11.77 -13.54 -12.90
N GLN A 68 10.68 -12.91 -13.38
CA GLN A 68 9.63 -13.54 -14.17
C GLN A 68 10.26 -14.25 -15.37
N CYS A 69 10.93 -13.50 -16.26
CA CYS A 69 11.53 -14.08 -17.45
C CYS A 69 12.55 -15.19 -17.12
N SER A 70 13.31 -15.05 -16.03
CA SER A 70 14.26 -16.07 -15.61
C SER A 70 13.60 -17.35 -15.09
N LYS A 71 12.45 -17.27 -14.42
CA LYS A 71 11.72 -18.43 -13.91
C LYS A 71 11.00 -19.12 -15.07
N ASP A 72 10.42 -18.35 -15.98
CA ASP A 72 9.71 -18.82 -17.19
C ASP A 72 10.64 -19.57 -18.15
N ILE A 73 11.78 -18.98 -18.51
CA ILE A 73 12.82 -19.65 -19.31
C ILE A 73 13.33 -20.91 -18.59
N GLY A 74 13.42 -20.87 -17.25
CA GLY A 74 13.76 -22.04 -16.44
C GLY A 74 12.81 -23.23 -16.64
N THR A 75 11.53 -23.00 -16.92
CA THR A 75 10.55 -24.08 -17.15
C THR A 75 10.84 -24.92 -18.41
N LEU A 76 11.58 -24.35 -19.36
CA LEU A 76 11.98 -25.02 -20.61
C LEU A 76 12.99 -26.15 -20.38
N PHE A 77 13.76 -26.14 -19.28
CA PHE A 77 14.75 -27.18 -19.01
C PHE A 77 14.15 -28.58 -18.78
N ARG A 78 12.84 -28.69 -18.53
CA ARG A 78 12.10 -29.96 -18.58
C ARG A 78 12.21 -30.66 -19.95
N LEU A 79 12.56 -29.93 -21.00
CA LEU A 79 12.74 -30.40 -22.36
C LEU A 79 14.22 -30.67 -22.72
N ALA A 80 15.14 -30.70 -21.75
CA ALA A 80 16.58 -30.81 -22.04
C ALA A 80 16.96 -32.08 -22.84
N GLY A 81 16.25 -33.20 -22.60
CA GLY A 81 16.41 -34.45 -23.34
C GLY A 81 15.53 -34.59 -24.60
N GLU A 82 14.73 -33.57 -24.95
CA GLU A 82 13.81 -33.60 -26.07
C GLU A 82 14.46 -33.11 -27.39
N PRO A 83 13.96 -33.53 -28.57
CA PRO A 83 14.47 -33.06 -29.85
C PRO A 83 14.42 -31.54 -30.01
N ALA A 84 15.40 -30.98 -30.73
CA ALA A 84 15.50 -29.54 -30.99
C ALA A 84 14.22 -28.92 -31.58
N SER A 85 13.47 -29.66 -32.41
CA SER A 85 12.16 -29.23 -32.94
C SER A 85 11.13 -28.94 -31.84
N LYS A 86 11.01 -29.85 -30.86
CA LYS A 86 10.08 -29.70 -29.72
C LYS A 86 10.52 -28.61 -28.76
N ARG A 87 11.83 -28.45 -28.53
CA ARG A 87 12.38 -27.30 -27.78
C ARG A 87 12.08 -25.97 -28.50
N THR A 88 12.28 -25.92 -29.82
CA THR A 88 11.95 -24.76 -30.66
C THR A 88 10.48 -24.37 -30.56
N GLU A 89 9.57 -25.35 -30.62
CA GLU A 89 8.12 -25.13 -30.49
C GLU A 89 7.73 -24.51 -29.14
N HIS A 90 8.24 -25.06 -28.03
CA HIS A 90 7.96 -24.54 -26.70
C HIS A 90 8.60 -23.17 -26.46
N MET A 91 9.81 -22.92 -26.99
CA MET A 91 10.43 -21.59 -26.99
C MET A 91 9.60 -20.57 -27.79
N ARG A 92 8.99 -20.95 -28.92
CA ARG A 92 8.04 -20.09 -29.66
C ARG A 92 6.77 -19.81 -28.87
N HIS A 93 6.21 -20.83 -28.22
CA HIS A 93 5.03 -20.67 -27.37
C HIS A 93 5.31 -19.70 -26.21
N LEU A 94 6.46 -19.85 -25.54
CA LEU A 94 6.87 -18.98 -24.45
C LEU A 94 7.03 -17.51 -24.91
N ILE A 95 7.68 -17.27 -26.04
CA ILE A 95 7.78 -15.90 -26.61
C ILE A 95 6.41 -15.34 -27.00
N ALA A 96 5.47 -16.18 -27.45
CA ALA A 96 4.11 -15.75 -27.77
C ALA A 96 3.28 -15.39 -26.53
N GLN A 97 3.51 -16.05 -25.40
CA GLN A 97 2.88 -15.73 -24.11
C GLN A 97 3.56 -14.54 -23.40
N HIS A 98 4.86 -14.36 -23.61
CA HIS A 98 5.68 -13.34 -22.98
C HIS A 98 6.42 -12.51 -24.05
N PRO A 99 5.74 -11.58 -24.75
CA PRO A 99 6.29 -10.83 -25.90
C PRO A 99 7.49 -9.94 -25.56
N GLN A 100 7.75 -9.69 -24.27
CA GLN A 100 9.00 -9.10 -23.77
C GLN A 100 10.24 -9.96 -24.06
N MET A 101 10.11 -11.29 -24.22
CA MET A 101 11.20 -12.19 -24.59
C MET A 101 11.46 -12.12 -26.10
N VAL A 102 12.18 -11.10 -26.56
CA VAL A 102 12.35 -10.85 -28.02
C VAL A 102 13.26 -11.89 -28.71
N PHE A 103 14.16 -12.54 -27.98
CA PHE A 103 15.04 -13.58 -28.51
C PHE A 103 15.49 -14.55 -27.41
N LEU A 104 15.48 -15.85 -27.71
CA LEU A 104 15.98 -16.93 -26.85
C LEU A 104 16.96 -17.81 -27.64
N SER A 105 18.07 -18.19 -27.01
CA SER A 105 19.11 -19.06 -27.56
C SER A 105 19.49 -20.13 -26.54
N TRP A 106 19.10 -21.37 -26.81
CA TRP A 106 19.52 -22.55 -26.05
C TRP A 106 20.88 -23.00 -26.59
N GLY A 107 21.86 -23.20 -25.71
CA GLY A 107 23.19 -23.71 -26.06
C GLY A 107 23.81 -24.60 -25.00
N ASP A 108 24.95 -25.22 -25.35
CA ASP A 108 25.75 -26.07 -24.46
C ASP A 108 26.75 -25.29 -23.58
N GLY A 109 26.67 -23.95 -23.58
CA GLY A 109 27.63 -23.05 -22.94
C GLY A 109 28.88 -22.74 -23.79
N SER A 110 28.98 -23.31 -25.00
CA SER A 110 30.06 -23.08 -25.96
C SER A 110 29.55 -22.69 -27.36
N SER A 111 28.34 -23.12 -27.72
CA SER A 111 27.65 -22.85 -28.99
C SER A 111 26.13 -22.81 -28.79
N SER A 112 25.40 -22.19 -29.73
CA SER A 112 23.94 -22.22 -29.76
C SER A 112 23.46 -23.43 -30.57
N ASP A 113 22.55 -24.20 -29.98
CA ASP A 113 21.88 -25.36 -30.58
C ASP A 113 20.55 -24.92 -31.22
N THR A 114 19.73 -24.17 -30.47
CA THR A 114 18.37 -23.79 -30.87
C THR A 114 18.14 -22.30 -30.60
N THR A 115 17.72 -21.53 -31.62
CA THR A 115 17.36 -20.10 -31.48
C THR A 115 15.92 -19.82 -31.90
N VAL A 116 15.26 -18.90 -31.19
CA VAL A 116 13.90 -18.43 -31.48
C VAL A 116 13.81 -16.92 -31.23
N GLY A 117 12.99 -16.23 -32.03
CA GLY A 117 12.85 -14.78 -32.00
C GLY A 117 13.91 -14.09 -32.86
N SER A 118 14.12 -12.79 -32.65
CA SER A 118 15.13 -12.03 -33.36
C SER A 118 15.70 -10.94 -32.46
N VAL A 119 17.02 -10.70 -32.57
CA VAL A 119 17.66 -9.58 -31.88
C VAL A 119 17.25 -8.29 -32.59
N PRO A 120 16.54 -7.35 -31.94
CA PRO A 120 16.19 -6.08 -32.54
C PRO A 120 17.45 -5.27 -32.91
N SER A 121 17.41 -4.51 -34.01
CA SER A 121 18.56 -3.73 -34.48
C SER A 121 19.06 -2.72 -33.44
N ASP A 122 18.13 -2.12 -32.68
CA ASP A 122 18.43 -1.22 -31.57
C ASP A 122 19.09 -1.92 -30.36
N ALA A 123 18.92 -3.23 -30.19
CA ALA A 123 19.53 -4.05 -29.13
C ALA A 123 20.83 -4.78 -29.55
N GLY A 124 21.23 -4.70 -30.83
CA GLY A 124 22.34 -5.48 -31.37
C GLY A 124 23.69 -5.26 -30.67
N GLN A 125 23.94 -4.05 -30.17
CA GLN A 125 25.16 -3.75 -29.39
C GLN A 125 25.18 -4.46 -28.04
N LEU A 126 24.06 -4.47 -27.31
CA LEU A 126 23.92 -5.19 -26.04
C LEU A 126 24.14 -6.69 -26.24
N ALA A 127 23.48 -7.29 -27.23
CA ALA A 127 23.65 -8.71 -27.55
C ALA A 127 25.13 -9.04 -27.86
N LYS A 128 25.77 -8.29 -28.76
CA LYS A 128 27.18 -8.50 -29.13
C LYS A 128 28.14 -8.35 -27.93
N ALA A 129 27.88 -7.45 -27.00
CA ALA A 129 28.77 -7.18 -25.87
C ALA A 129 28.63 -8.18 -24.69
N HIS A 130 27.54 -8.97 -24.67
CA HIS A 130 27.16 -9.78 -23.50
C HIS A 130 26.84 -11.26 -23.77
N SER A 131 26.48 -11.68 -24.99
CA SER A 131 26.15 -13.10 -25.28
C SER A 131 27.27 -14.07 -24.90
N ASP A 132 28.52 -13.79 -25.29
CA ASP A 132 29.65 -14.67 -24.99
C ASP A 132 29.90 -14.80 -23.48
N LYS A 133 29.76 -13.68 -22.75
CA LYS A 133 29.89 -13.65 -21.27
C LYS A 133 28.76 -14.44 -20.61
N ALA A 134 27.55 -14.38 -21.16
CA ALA A 134 26.41 -15.16 -20.69
C ALA A 134 26.65 -16.67 -20.88
N PHE A 135 27.13 -17.10 -22.04
CA PHE A 135 27.49 -18.51 -22.27
C PHE A 135 28.67 -18.98 -21.40
N GLN A 136 29.70 -18.16 -21.21
CA GLN A 136 30.80 -18.46 -20.28
C GLN A 136 30.29 -18.63 -18.84
N SER A 137 29.36 -17.79 -18.38
CA SER A 137 28.76 -17.90 -17.05
C SER A 137 27.91 -19.16 -16.91
N ILE A 138 27.08 -19.46 -17.92
CA ILE A 138 26.28 -20.69 -18.02
C ILE A 138 27.20 -21.93 -17.92
N LYS A 139 28.33 -21.93 -18.64
CA LYS A 139 29.33 -23.01 -18.59
C LYS A 139 30.00 -23.16 -17.22
N ALA A 140 30.08 -22.08 -16.45
CA ALA A 140 30.49 -22.10 -15.05
C ALA A 140 29.33 -22.40 -14.07
N GLY A 141 28.18 -22.91 -14.55
CA GLY A 141 26.99 -23.20 -13.74
C GLY A 141 26.32 -21.96 -13.11
N SER A 142 26.68 -20.77 -13.55
CA SER A 142 26.33 -19.49 -12.93
C SER A 142 25.34 -18.70 -13.78
N ARG A 143 24.41 -18.00 -13.11
CA ARG A 143 23.52 -17.04 -13.78
C ARG A 143 24.30 -15.83 -14.27
N TYR A 144 23.84 -15.25 -15.38
CA TYR A 144 24.32 -14.00 -15.92
C TYR A 144 23.19 -12.99 -16.07
N GLN A 145 23.46 -11.74 -15.73
CA GLN A 145 22.56 -10.62 -16.00
C GLN A 145 23.41 -9.42 -16.44
N ALA A 146 23.20 -8.94 -17.65
CA ALA A 146 23.83 -7.71 -18.13
C ALA A 146 23.26 -6.48 -17.39
N GLN A 147 23.98 -5.37 -17.40
CA GLN A 147 23.34 -4.08 -17.11
C GLN A 147 22.38 -3.76 -18.26
N ALA A 148 21.15 -3.36 -17.92
CA ALA A 148 20.15 -3.02 -18.93
C ALA A 148 20.57 -1.76 -19.73
N MET A 149 20.35 -1.78 -21.04
CA MET A 149 20.70 -0.70 -21.97
C MET A 149 19.44 -0.05 -22.52
N SER A 150 19.37 1.28 -22.48
CA SER A 150 18.31 2.07 -23.11
C SER A 150 18.76 2.58 -24.47
N THR A 151 17.95 2.35 -25.50
CA THR A 151 18.30 2.54 -26.91
C THR A 151 17.02 2.74 -27.73
N ALA A 152 16.96 3.80 -28.54
CA ALA A 152 15.77 4.21 -29.30
C ALA A 152 14.45 4.26 -28.48
N GLY A 153 14.53 4.71 -27.21
CA GLY A 153 13.37 4.78 -26.30
C GLY A 153 12.90 3.44 -25.71
N LYS A 154 13.56 2.33 -26.04
CA LYS A 154 13.31 1.00 -25.48
C LYS A 154 14.40 0.64 -24.49
N ARG A 155 14.09 -0.22 -23.52
CA ARG A 155 15.06 -0.76 -22.56
C ARG A 155 15.23 -2.25 -22.81
N TYR A 156 16.47 -2.74 -22.84
CA TYR A 156 16.77 -4.15 -23.04
C TYR A 156 17.71 -4.71 -21.97
N LEU A 157 17.52 -5.97 -21.62
CA LEU A 157 18.29 -6.75 -20.65
C LEU A 157 18.71 -8.08 -21.30
N LEU A 158 19.93 -8.55 -21.04
CA LEU A 158 20.37 -9.88 -21.46
C LEU A 158 20.58 -10.77 -20.23
N LEU A 159 19.90 -11.91 -20.21
CA LEU A 159 19.96 -12.95 -19.18
C LEU A 159 20.70 -14.18 -19.71
N GLY A 160 21.48 -14.85 -18.86
CA GLY A 160 22.03 -16.18 -19.10
C GLY A 160 21.64 -17.09 -17.94
N ILE A 161 20.94 -18.18 -18.25
CA ILE A 161 20.31 -19.05 -17.25
C ILE A 161 20.86 -20.46 -17.45
N PRO A 162 21.64 -21.00 -16.49
CA PRO A 162 22.18 -22.35 -16.59
C PRO A 162 21.10 -23.41 -16.39
N ALA A 163 21.25 -24.55 -17.06
CA ALA A 163 20.43 -25.73 -16.80
C ALA A 163 20.77 -26.32 -15.42
N PRO A 164 19.78 -26.83 -14.63
CA PRO A 164 20.04 -27.35 -13.28
C PRO A 164 21.09 -28.47 -13.19
N GLU A 165 21.22 -29.29 -14.24
CA GLU A 165 22.18 -30.41 -14.31
C GLU A 165 23.53 -30.01 -14.96
N GLY A 166 23.80 -28.71 -15.15
CA GLY A 166 25.08 -28.19 -15.65
C GLY A 166 25.36 -28.42 -17.14
N LYS A 167 24.47 -29.09 -17.88
CA LYS A 167 24.58 -29.31 -19.33
C LYS A 167 23.96 -28.15 -20.13
N GLY A 168 24.72 -27.07 -20.24
CA GLY A 168 24.32 -25.89 -21.03
C GLY A 168 23.31 -24.98 -20.34
N GLY A 169 22.58 -24.19 -21.13
CA GLY A 169 21.65 -23.18 -20.63
C GLY A 169 21.01 -22.37 -21.74
N ILE A 170 20.26 -21.34 -21.35
CA ILE A 170 19.54 -20.46 -22.28
C ILE A 170 19.98 -19.01 -22.05
N VAL A 171 20.36 -18.33 -23.14
CA VAL A 171 20.55 -16.88 -23.19
C VAL A 171 19.28 -16.24 -23.72
N GLY A 172 18.73 -15.28 -22.98
CA GLY A 172 17.52 -14.54 -23.35
C GLY A 172 17.77 -13.04 -23.45
N LEU A 173 17.28 -12.42 -24.51
CA LEU A 173 17.20 -10.97 -24.66
C LEU A 173 15.77 -10.53 -24.35
N ILE A 174 15.64 -9.70 -23.32
CA ILE A 174 14.37 -9.25 -22.73
C ILE A 174 14.19 -7.76 -22.99
N ARG A 175 13.00 -7.33 -23.41
CA ARG A 175 12.59 -5.92 -23.53
C ARG A 175 11.90 -5.49 -22.24
N GLN A 176 12.50 -4.58 -21.50
CA GLN A 176 11.98 -4.06 -20.23
C GLN A 176 11.26 -2.70 -20.39
N ASN A 177 10.40 -2.57 -21.40
CA ASN A 177 9.67 -1.32 -21.64
C ASN A 177 8.77 -0.93 -20.46
N VAL A 178 8.22 -1.94 -19.75
CA VAL A 178 7.42 -1.78 -18.53
C VAL A 178 8.07 -0.86 -17.48
N VAL A 179 9.40 -0.81 -17.39
CA VAL A 179 10.13 0.10 -16.47
C VAL A 179 9.89 1.57 -16.83
N GLY A 180 9.93 1.91 -18.13
CA GLY A 180 9.62 3.26 -18.60
C GLY A 180 8.13 3.56 -18.57
N ASP A 181 7.27 2.55 -18.65
CA ASP A 181 5.82 2.70 -18.52
C ASP A 181 5.45 3.01 -17.06
N VAL A 182 6.06 2.32 -16.10
CA VAL A 182 6.02 2.61 -14.66
C VAL A 182 6.55 4.01 -14.36
N GLU A 183 7.69 4.43 -14.93
CA GLU A 183 8.20 5.80 -14.78
C GLU A 183 7.15 6.84 -15.20
N ARG A 184 6.62 6.73 -16.43
CA ARG A 184 5.61 7.66 -16.94
C ARG A 184 4.32 7.63 -16.13
N HIS A 185 3.91 6.47 -15.64
CA HIS A 185 2.74 6.29 -14.80
C HIS A 185 2.95 6.94 -13.43
N GLN A 186 4.02 6.59 -12.70
CA GLN A 186 4.27 7.07 -11.36
C GLN A 186 4.57 8.57 -11.30
N MET A 187 5.17 9.15 -12.36
CA MET A 187 5.27 10.61 -12.49
C MET A 187 3.89 11.32 -12.50
N ARG A 188 2.83 10.67 -13.01
CA ARG A 188 1.44 11.18 -12.92
C ARG A 188 0.79 10.83 -11.58
N ASN A 189 0.90 9.57 -11.14
CA ASN A 189 0.26 9.06 -9.92
C ASN A 189 0.74 9.78 -8.65
N LEU A 190 2.05 10.05 -8.54
CA LEU A 190 2.67 10.81 -7.45
C LEU A 190 2.76 12.32 -7.75
N ARG A 191 2.13 12.79 -8.84
CA ARG A 191 1.96 14.20 -9.22
C ARG A 191 3.27 14.98 -9.34
N GLN A 192 4.28 14.35 -9.94
CA GLN A 192 5.53 14.99 -10.37
C GLN A 192 5.38 15.77 -11.67
N VAL A 193 4.35 15.45 -12.48
CA VAL A 193 3.91 16.26 -13.63
C VAL A 193 2.46 16.71 -13.44
N PRO A 194 2.08 17.91 -13.92
CA PRO A 194 0.68 18.33 -13.94
C PRO A 194 -0.14 17.40 -14.84
N TYR A 195 -1.37 17.11 -14.41
CA TYR A 195 -2.20 16.10 -15.06
C TYR A 195 -3.72 16.40 -14.88
N PRO A 196 -4.55 16.33 -15.94
CA PRO A 196 -4.19 16.10 -17.34
C PRO A 196 -3.40 17.27 -17.96
N ALA A 197 -2.80 17.05 -19.12
CA ALA A 197 -2.05 18.09 -19.82
C ALA A 197 -2.96 19.26 -20.22
N GLU A 198 -2.48 20.49 -20.00
CA GLU A 198 -3.21 21.71 -20.35
C GLU A 198 -3.53 21.74 -21.86
N GLY A 199 -4.83 21.85 -22.20
CA GLY A 199 -5.29 21.98 -23.58
C GLY A 199 -6.62 21.30 -23.89
N ASN A 200 -6.88 20.11 -23.33
CA ASN A 200 -8.08 19.32 -23.68
C ASN A 200 -9.27 19.52 -22.75
N TYR A 201 -9.02 20.01 -21.53
CA TYR A 201 -10.04 20.56 -20.63
C TYR A 201 -9.50 21.88 -20.12
N ARG A 202 -10.33 22.95 -20.10
CA ARG A 202 -9.95 24.23 -19.48
C ARG A 202 -9.91 24.05 -17.96
N ILE A 203 -8.73 23.68 -17.45
CA ILE A 203 -8.46 23.55 -16.02
C ILE A 203 -7.65 24.79 -15.61
N GLU A 204 -8.32 25.75 -14.97
CA GLU A 204 -7.65 26.82 -14.25
C GLU A 204 -7.47 26.38 -12.79
N SER A 205 -6.26 26.52 -12.25
CA SER A 205 -5.95 26.15 -10.87
C SER A 205 -6.43 27.25 -9.91
N VAL A 206 -7.57 27.02 -9.26
CA VAL A 206 -8.12 27.94 -8.23
C VAL A 206 -7.84 27.43 -6.82
N ARG A 207 -7.51 28.35 -5.92
CA ARG A 207 -7.36 28.05 -4.48
C ARG A 207 -8.75 27.72 -3.93
N ALA A 208 -8.89 26.58 -3.23
CA ALA A 208 -10.16 26.18 -2.62
C ALA A 208 -10.71 27.32 -1.73
N GLY A 209 -11.85 27.89 -2.14
CA GLY A 209 -12.49 29.03 -1.47
C GLY A 209 -12.05 30.45 -1.88
N SER A 210 -11.18 30.66 -2.88
CA SER A 210 -10.86 32.02 -3.36
C SER A 210 -10.25 32.14 -4.77
N ASN A 211 -10.64 33.18 -5.52
CA ASN A 211 -10.11 33.51 -6.86
C ASN A 211 -8.80 34.34 -6.81
N ARG A 212 -7.73 33.87 -6.14
CA ARG A 212 -6.43 34.57 -6.10
C ARG A 212 -5.21 33.63 -6.13
N GLU A 213 -4.25 33.97 -6.99
CA GLU A 213 -2.94 33.33 -7.17
C GLU A 213 -1.85 33.88 -6.23
N PHE A 214 -0.77 33.13 -5.96
CA PHE A 214 0.37 33.55 -5.13
C PHE A 214 1.62 32.65 -5.26
N THR A 215 2.85 33.19 -5.07
CA THR A 215 4.14 32.43 -5.13
C THR A 215 5.26 33.00 -4.24
N VAL A 216 5.68 32.29 -3.16
CA VAL A 216 6.86 32.57 -2.28
C VAL A 216 7.30 31.28 -1.56
N ARG A 217 8.56 30.97 -1.16
CA ARG A 217 9.91 30.96 -1.80
C ARG A 217 10.98 30.45 -0.77
N THR A 218 11.42 29.19 -0.94
CA THR A 218 12.59 28.46 -0.33
C THR A 218 12.85 28.45 1.19
N GLY A 219 13.69 27.49 1.60
CA GLY A 219 14.26 27.37 2.95
C GLY A 219 15.46 26.41 3.00
N GLU A 220 16.55 26.89 3.58
CA GLU A 220 17.84 26.25 3.93
C GLU A 220 18.22 26.92 5.28
N ASP A 221 18.79 26.28 6.31
CA ASP A 221 19.84 25.24 6.33
C ASP A 221 19.74 24.32 7.57
N ASN A 222 20.26 23.08 7.42
CA ASN A 222 20.83 22.15 8.44
C ASN A 222 20.00 21.76 9.71
N GLY A 223 20.10 20.53 10.26
CA GLY A 223 20.96 19.38 9.95
C GLY A 223 21.88 19.03 11.13
N GLY A 224 21.67 17.88 11.82
CA GLY A 224 22.63 17.41 12.83
C GLY A 224 22.17 16.33 13.85
N ALA A 225 22.89 15.19 13.83
CA ALA A 225 23.11 14.20 14.90
C ALA A 225 22.05 13.09 15.22
N SER A 226 22.58 11.87 15.39
CA SER A 226 21.89 10.63 15.79
C SER A 226 22.06 10.33 17.28
N HIS A 227 21.18 9.50 17.87
CA HIS A 227 21.02 9.36 19.32
C HIS A 227 21.35 7.94 19.85
N TYR A 228 21.85 7.86 21.09
CA TYR A 228 21.96 6.62 21.90
C TYR A 228 21.67 6.94 23.38
N HIS A 229 21.35 5.95 24.22
CA HIS A 229 21.07 6.21 25.64
C HIS A 229 22.35 6.53 26.44
N ILE A 230 22.38 7.68 27.11
CA ILE A 230 23.55 8.21 27.85
C ILE A 230 23.83 7.55 29.21
N HIS A 231 22.93 6.72 29.75
CA HIS A 231 23.08 6.02 31.03
C HIS A 231 22.82 4.50 30.96
N GLU A 232 23.01 3.91 29.79
CA GLU A 232 22.71 2.49 29.53
C GLU A 232 23.80 1.82 28.69
N VAL A 233 24.20 0.63 29.14
CA VAL A 233 25.24 -0.16 28.50
C VAL A 233 24.80 -1.60 28.32
N VAL A 234 25.11 -2.18 27.17
CA VAL A 234 24.96 -3.61 26.90
C VAL A 234 26.31 -4.29 27.12
N VAL A 235 26.35 -5.32 27.96
CA VAL A 235 27.56 -6.05 28.34
C VAL A 235 27.32 -7.54 28.10
N ARG A 236 28.22 -8.20 27.37
CA ARG A 236 28.25 -9.67 27.28
C ARG A 236 29.44 -10.22 28.05
N PHE A 237 29.21 -11.10 29.02
CA PHE A 237 30.29 -11.77 29.74
C PHE A 237 30.65 -13.11 29.09
N PRO A 238 31.92 -13.56 29.12
CA PRO A 238 32.30 -14.89 28.62
C PRO A 238 31.56 -16.03 29.33
N THR A 239 31.29 -15.86 30.62
CA THR A 239 30.50 -16.75 31.48
C THR A 239 29.56 -15.90 32.35
N GLU A 240 28.40 -16.42 32.73
CA GLU A 240 27.41 -15.67 33.52
C GLU A 240 27.97 -15.27 34.92
N PRO A 241 27.84 -14.00 35.35
CA PRO A 241 28.29 -13.60 36.68
C PRO A 241 27.46 -14.25 37.78
N THR A 242 28.13 -14.74 38.83
CA THR A 242 27.46 -15.27 40.01
C THR A 242 26.64 -14.18 40.73
N LYS A 243 25.63 -14.58 41.52
CA LYS A 243 24.79 -13.64 42.30
C LYS A 243 25.62 -12.63 43.11
N LYS A 244 26.73 -13.06 43.73
CA LYS A 244 27.63 -12.18 44.50
C LYS A 244 28.36 -11.16 43.62
N GLN A 245 28.76 -11.55 42.41
CA GLN A 245 29.38 -10.66 41.42
C GLN A 245 28.35 -9.67 40.87
N MET A 246 27.12 -10.12 40.57
CA MET A 246 26.06 -9.25 40.08
C MET A 246 25.69 -8.16 41.09
N GLU A 247 25.55 -8.52 42.37
CA GLU A 247 25.33 -7.54 43.43
C GLU A 247 26.51 -6.56 43.59
N GLN A 248 27.75 -6.96 43.26
CA GLN A 248 28.87 -6.02 43.21
C GLN A 248 28.78 -5.08 42.00
N ILE A 249 28.43 -5.60 40.82
CA ILE A 249 28.23 -4.80 39.59
C ILE A 249 27.17 -3.72 39.84
N LYS A 250 26.00 -4.09 40.37
CA LYS A 250 24.91 -3.16 40.71
C LYS A 250 25.36 -2.01 41.61
N ARG A 251 26.12 -2.33 42.67
CA ARG A 251 26.64 -1.30 43.59
C ARG A 251 27.67 -0.40 42.92
N ASP A 252 28.65 -0.98 42.22
CA ASP A 252 29.75 -0.25 41.59
C ASP A 252 29.28 0.77 40.54
N ILE A 253 28.25 0.43 39.75
CA ILE A 253 27.70 1.32 38.71
C ILE A 253 26.48 2.12 39.16
N GLY A 254 26.00 1.94 40.40
CA GLY A 254 24.78 2.57 40.90
C GLY A 254 23.53 2.20 40.09
N ALA A 255 23.32 0.91 39.83
CA ALA A 255 22.26 0.43 38.95
C ALA A 255 20.85 0.81 39.45
N SER A 256 19.98 1.23 38.53
CA SER A 256 18.54 1.38 38.75
C SER A 256 17.77 0.13 38.34
N SER A 257 18.19 -0.54 37.28
CA SER A 257 17.60 -1.78 36.77
C SER A 257 18.63 -2.63 36.03
N GLU A 258 18.46 -3.94 36.06
CA GLU A 258 19.13 -4.90 35.18
C GLU A 258 18.09 -5.66 34.38
N ASN A 259 18.29 -5.78 33.07
CA ASN A 259 17.58 -6.74 32.21
C ASN A 259 18.64 -7.66 31.60
N HIS A 260 18.33 -8.95 31.42
CA HIS A 260 19.31 -9.89 30.88
C HIS A 260 18.66 -10.99 30.05
N MET A 261 19.43 -11.52 29.11
CA MET A 261 19.10 -12.69 28.32
C MET A 261 20.36 -13.54 28.18
N ARG A 262 20.41 -14.67 28.89
CA ARG A 262 21.61 -15.50 29.04
C ARG A 262 22.79 -14.64 29.55
N ASN A 263 23.97 -14.75 28.95
CA ASN A 263 25.18 -14.01 29.32
C ASN A 263 25.26 -12.55 28.81
N VAL A 264 24.16 -12.00 28.28
CA VAL A 264 24.07 -10.59 27.86
C VAL A 264 23.19 -9.82 28.85
N TYR A 265 23.71 -8.72 29.37
CA TYR A 265 23.10 -7.90 30.41
C TYR A 265 23.03 -6.44 29.93
N VAL A 266 21.86 -5.83 30.09
CA VAL A 266 21.65 -4.39 29.92
C VAL A 266 21.60 -3.75 31.30
N PHE A 267 22.57 -2.90 31.58
CA PHE A 267 22.66 -2.17 32.84
C PHE A 267 22.28 -0.70 32.64
N ARG A 268 21.29 -0.25 33.42
CA ARG A 268 20.94 1.17 33.54
C ARG A 268 21.49 1.71 34.85
N SER A 269 22.25 2.80 34.81
CA SER A 269 22.71 3.50 36.01
C SER A 269 21.76 4.64 36.40
N ARG A 270 21.73 4.98 37.70
CA ARG A 270 21.07 6.18 38.24
C ARG A 270 21.87 7.47 37.96
N SER A 271 23.15 7.39 37.63
CA SER A 271 24.02 8.57 37.52
C SER A 271 25.28 8.40 36.66
N LEU A 272 25.71 7.16 36.38
CA LEU A 272 26.93 6.89 35.62
C LEU A 272 26.65 6.86 34.12
N GLU A 273 27.49 7.52 33.32
CA GLU A 273 27.30 7.62 31.87
C GLU A 273 27.80 6.37 31.14
N THR A 274 27.21 6.09 29.97
CA THR A 274 27.46 4.92 29.14
C THR A 274 28.94 4.67 28.85
N ASP A 275 29.73 5.69 28.51
CA ASP A 275 31.17 5.52 28.27
C ASP A 275 31.99 5.20 29.53
N LYS A 276 31.57 5.74 30.69
CA LYS A 276 32.18 5.40 31.98
C LYS A 276 31.83 3.97 32.40
N MET A 277 30.62 3.50 32.12
CA MET A 277 30.23 2.10 32.30
C MET A 277 30.96 1.16 31.34
N LYS A 278 31.07 1.50 30.04
CA LYS A 278 31.88 0.76 29.07
C LYS A 278 33.33 0.59 29.54
N ALA A 279 33.95 1.67 30.03
CA ALA A 279 35.30 1.63 30.59
C ALA A 279 35.39 0.77 31.87
N TYR A 280 34.41 0.87 32.77
CA TYR A 280 34.30 0.04 33.97
C TYR A 280 34.27 -1.46 33.64
N PHE A 281 33.38 -1.89 32.74
CA PHE A 281 33.23 -3.30 32.37
C PHE A 281 34.48 -3.82 31.65
N ARG A 282 35.03 -3.10 30.67
CA ARG A 282 36.29 -3.46 29.99
C ARG A 282 37.43 -3.68 30.97
N LYS A 283 37.54 -2.85 32.01
CA LYS A 283 38.65 -2.89 32.97
C LYS A 283 38.50 -3.94 34.08
N LYS A 284 37.30 -4.15 34.62
CA LYS A 284 37.10 -5.03 35.79
C LYS A 284 36.60 -6.44 35.47
N TRP A 285 35.93 -6.65 34.33
CA TRP A 285 35.12 -7.85 34.11
C TRP A 285 35.42 -8.61 32.81
N ASN A 286 36.38 -8.13 32.01
CA ASN A 286 36.82 -8.73 30.74
C ASN A 286 35.66 -9.26 29.85
N PRO A 287 34.66 -8.42 29.52
CA PRO A 287 33.49 -8.83 28.74
C PRO A 287 33.88 -9.19 27.30
N THR A 288 33.13 -10.11 26.70
CA THR A 288 33.22 -10.45 25.26
C THR A 288 32.98 -9.22 24.39
N TYR A 289 32.03 -8.36 24.77
CA TYR A 289 31.87 -7.01 24.25
C TYR A 289 31.15 -6.11 25.24
N VAL A 290 31.30 -4.80 25.08
CA VAL A 290 30.50 -3.81 25.80
C VAL A 290 30.34 -2.52 25.00
N GLU A 291 29.09 -2.08 24.84
CA GLU A 291 28.64 -1.10 23.85
C GLU A 291 27.44 -0.27 24.35
N PRO A 292 27.15 0.89 23.74
CA PRO A 292 25.95 1.66 24.06
C PRO A 292 24.66 0.88 23.74
N HIS A 293 23.61 1.12 24.51
CA HIS A 293 22.28 0.62 24.15
C HIS A 293 21.69 1.46 23.00
N TYR A 294 21.65 0.86 21.80
CA TYR A 294 21.06 1.44 20.59
C TYR A 294 19.59 1.04 20.46
N LEU A 295 18.74 1.98 20.02
CA LEU A 295 17.31 1.77 19.82
C LEU A 295 17.02 1.15 18.45
N TYR A 296 16.37 -0.01 18.45
CA TYR A 296 15.60 -0.54 17.33
C TYR A 296 14.19 -0.88 17.83
N LEU A 297 13.18 -0.43 17.09
CA LEU A 297 11.78 -0.88 17.13
C LEU A 297 11.36 -0.92 15.65
N THR A 298 10.59 -1.92 15.19
CA THR A 298 9.24 -2.23 15.66
C THR A 298 9.05 -3.65 16.19
N ASN A 299 8.10 -3.79 17.11
CA ASN A 299 7.23 -4.95 17.28
C ASN A 299 6.22 -4.66 18.39
N GLU A 300 4.93 -4.68 18.08
CA GLU A 300 3.93 -5.30 18.97
C GLU A 300 2.94 -6.09 18.10
N SER A 301 2.89 -7.39 18.33
CA SER A 301 1.77 -8.24 17.94
C SER A 301 1.02 -8.59 19.24
N PRO A 302 -0.29 -8.35 19.33
CA PRO A 302 -1.02 -8.58 20.58
C PRO A 302 -1.22 -10.08 20.82
N ASN A 303 -1.26 -10.46 22.09
CA ASN A 303 -1.39 -11.84 22.54
C ASN A 303 -2.55 -12.59 21.86
N ASN A 304 -2.26 -13.79 21.36
CA ASN A 304 -3.20 -14.91 21.40
C ASN A 304 -2.44 -16.21 21.72
N ALA A 305 -3.15 -17.18 22.29
CA ALA A 305 -2.59 -18.47 22.72
C ALA A 305 -2.02 -19.26 21.52
N PRO A 306 -1.09 -20.22 21.74
CA PRO A 306 -0.52 -21.02 20.66
C PRO A 306 -1.60 -21.93 20.04
N ILE A 307 -2.18 -21.47 18.94
CA ILE A 307 -2.84 -22.32 17.95
C ILE A 307 -1.74 -22.80 17.00
N ASP A 308 -1.68 -24.10 16.75
CA ASP A 308 -0.74 -24.74 15.82
C ASP A 308 -1.18 -24.52 14.36
N VAL A 309 -1.30 -23.25 13.96
CA VAL A 309 -1.62 -22.83 12.58
C VAL A 309 -0.35 -22.44 11.84
N THR A 310 0.06 -23.29 10.90
CA THR A 310 1.06 -22.94 9.90
C THR A 310 0.51 -21.84 8.98
N PRO A 311 1.23 -20.72 8.78
CA PRO A 311 0.86 -19.72 7.78
C PRO A 311 0.82 -20.32 6.36
N ILE A 312 -0.14 -19.89 5.54
CA ILE A 312 -0.22 -20.34 4.14
C ILE A 312 0.68 -19.45 3.28
N VAL A 313 1.94 -19.86 3.11
CA VAL A 313 2.83 -19.30 2.09
C VAL A 313 2.46 -19.90 0.72
N PRO A 314 2.16 -19.11 -0.31
CA PRO A 314 1.75 -19.62 -1.62
C PRO A 314 2.96 -19.91 -2.52
N ASN A 315 2.77 -20.74 -3.55
CA ASN A 315 3.81 -21.17 -4.48
C ASN A 315 4.06 -20.22 -5.67
N ASP A 316 3.38 -19.07 -5.68
CA ASP A 316 3.37 -18.12 -6.79
C ASP A 316 4.75 -17.48 -6.97
N ARG A 317 5.20 -17.39 -8.23
CA ARG A 317 6.64 -17.28 -8.57
C ARG A 317 7.32 -16.08 -7.96
N LEU A 318 6.62 -14.96 -7.84
CA LEU A 318 7.17 -13.67 -7.41
C LEU A 318 6.78 -13.32 -5.96
N TYR A 319 6.00 -14.18 -5.28
CA TYR A 319 5.49 -13.90 -3.93
C TYR A 319 6.60 -13.63 -2.92
N SER A 320 7.42 -14.64 -2.61
CA SER A 320 8.39 -14.58 -1.51
C SER A 320 9.52 -13.58 -1.73
N ASP A 321 9.79 -13.20 -2.99
CA ASP A 321 10.85 -12.27 -3.36
C ASP A 321 10.37 -10.80 -3.35
N TYR A 322 9.07 -10.53 -3.57
CA TYR A 322 8.57 -9.17 -3.86
C TYR A 322 7.31 -8.75 -3.10
N GLN A 323 6.49 -9.67 -2.58
CA GLN A 323 5.20 -9.35 -1.94
C GLN A 323 5.30 -9.23 -0.41
N TRP A 324 6.16 -8.32 0.07
CA TRP A 324 6.29 -7.97 1.48
C TRP A 324 4.96 -7.54 2.13
N ASN A 325 4.08 -6.97 1.30
CA ASN A 325 2.81 -6.38 1.68
C ASN A 325 1.85 -7.39 2.32
N LEU A 326 1.73 -8.61 1.78
CA LEU A 326 0.74 -9.58 2.24
C LEU A 326 1.09 -10.17 3.63
N PRO A 327 2.34 -10.56 3.93
CA PRO A 327 2.74 -10.89 5.31
C PRO A 327 2.60 -9.70 6.27
N SER A 328 2.88 -8.47 5.85
CA SER A 328 2.87 -7.29 6.75
C SER A 328 1.51 -6.97 7.39
N ILE A 329 0.42 -7.49 6.80
CA ILE A 329 -0.98 -7.36 7.25
C ILE A 329 -1.56 -8.71 7.70
N GLU A 330 -0.73 -9.71 8.00
CA GLU A 330 -1.14 -11.04 8.50
C GLU A 330 -2.00 -11.87 7.51
N THR A 331 -1.83 -11.66 6.19
CA THR A 331 -2.65 -12.36 5.16
C THR A 331 -2.46 -13.88 5.19
N GLU A 332 -1.23 -14.36 5.38
CA GLU A 332 -0.90 -15.80 5.37
C GLU A 332 -1.61 -16.57 6.51
N LEU A 333 -1.84 -15.90 7.65
CA LEU A 333 -2.64 -16.42 8.76
C LEU A 333 -4.13 -16.30 8.44
N GLY A 334 -4.58 -15.13 7.95
CA GLY A 334 -5.97 -14.88 7.56
C GLY A 334 -6.52 -15.87 6.51
N TRP A 335 -5.69 -16.41 5.62
CA TRP A 335 -6.09 -17.44 4.66
C TRP A 335 -6.45 -18.80 5.28
N ASN A 336 -6.07 -19.08 6.54
CA ASN A 336 -6.60 -20.22 7.30
C ASN A 336 -8.05 -19.99 7.74
N LEU A 337 -8.53 -18.73 7.73
CA LEU A 337 -9.87 -18.34 8.18
C LEU A 337 -10.83 -18.02 7.02
N SER A 338 -10.35 -17.34 5.97
CA SER A 338 -11.14 -17.07 4.76
C SER A 338 -10.22 -16.91 3.54
N LYS A 339 -10.61 -17.53 2.44
CA LYS A 339 -9.97 -17.38 1.12
C LYS A 339 -10.84 -16.60 0.13
N GLY A 340 -11.96 -16.05 0.61
CA GLY A 340 -12.96 -15.35 -0.21
C GLY A 340 -14.08 -16.27 -0.70
N SER A 341 -14.97 -15.71 -1.52
CA SER A 341 -16.09 -16.42 -2.13
C SER A 341 -16.48 -15.76 -3.45
N GLU A 342 -16.75 -16.57 -4.48
CA GLU A 342 -17.17 -16.06 -5.80
C GLU A 342 -18.49 -15.28 -5.74
N ALA A 343 -19.30 -15.48 -4.69
CA ALA A 343 -20.55 -14.77 -4.44
C ALA A 343 -20.34 -13.29 -4.04
N VAL A 344 -19.17 -12.95 -3.49
CA VAL A 344 -18.81 -11.57 -3.10
C VAL A 344 -17.93 -10.98 -4.18
N LYS A 345 -18.52 -10.14 -5.03
CA LYS A 345 -17.86 -9.43 -6.13
C LYS A 345 -17.28 -8.10 -5.65
N VAL A 346 -16.05 -7.81 -6.06
CA VAL A 346 -15.38 -6.51 -5.85
C VAL A 346 -15.36 -5.75 -7.17
N ALA A 347 -16.03 -4.61 -7.26
CA ALA A 347 -15.91 -3.76 -8.44
C ALA A 347 -14.67 -2.87 -8.35
N VAL A 348 -13.94 -2.77 -9.46
CA VAL A 348 -12.76 -1.91 -9.61
C VAL A 348 -13.13 -0.81 -10.59
N LEU A 349 -13.37 0.39 -10.07
CA LEU A 349 -13.69 1.59 -10.83
C LEU A 349 -12.39 2.32 -11.20
N ASP A 350 -11.89 2.05 -12.41
CA ASP A 350 -10.51 2.38 -12.76
C ASP A 350 -10.30 2.54 -14.30
N THR A 351 -9.09 2.32 -14.81
CA THR A 351 -8.71 2.35 -16.24
C THR A 351 -9.15 1.11 -17.02
N GLY A 352 -9.80 0.14 -16.39
CA GLY A 352 -10.13 -1.18 -16.96
C GLY A 352 -9.25 -2.28 -16.39
N VAL A 353 -9.34 -3.50 -16.94
CA VAL A 353 -8.46 -4.62 -16.54
C VAL A 353 -8.06 -5.44 -17.78
N GLN A 354 -6.79 -5.84 -17.88
CA GLN A 354 -6.34 -6.82 -18.87
C GLN A 354 -6.99 -8.19 -18.59
N GLN A 355 -7.90 -8.64 -19.46
CA GLN A 355 -8.72 -9.83 -19.23
C GLN A 355 -8.02 -11.16 -19.49
N ASP A 356 -6.97 -11.14 -20.32
CA ASP A 356 -6.14 -12.28 -20.72
C ASP A 356 -4.79 -12.31 -20.00
N HIS A 357 -4.59 -11.46 -18.98
CA HIS A 357 -3.41 -11.52 -18.13
C HIS A 357 -3.34 -12.91 -17.47
N PRO A 358 -2.24 -13.68 -17.59
CA PRO A 358 -2.17 -15.08 -17.15
C PRO A 358 -2.68 -15.30 -15.72
N ASP A 359 -2.33 -14.37 -14.83
CA ASP A 359 -2.68 -14.40 -13.42
C ASP A 359 -4.15 -14.01 -13.08
N LEU A 360 -4.87 -13.36 -14.01
CA LEU A 360 -6.24 -12.89 -13.84
C LEU A 360 -7.28 -13.73 -14.62
N VAL A 361 -6.84 -14.70 -15.42
CA VAL A 361 -7.74 -15.62 -16.14
C VAL A 361 -8.67 -16.32 -15.14
N GLY A 362 -9.99 -16.22 -15.38
CA GLY A 362 -11.00 -16.80 -14.48
C GLY A 362 -11.28 -16.01 -13.19
N LYS A 363 -10.62 -14.87 -12.96
CA LYS A 363 -10.85 -14.00 -11.79
C LYS A 363 -11.86 -12.88 -12.04
N LEU A 364 -12.21 -12.60 -13.30
CA LEU A 364 -13.07 -11.48 -13.68
C LEU A 364 -14.53 -11.93 -13.90
N THR A 365 -15.50 -11.11 -13.48
CA THR A 365 -16.88 -11.18 -13.97
C THR A 365 -17.05 -10.33 -15.23
N LYS A 366 -18.24 -10.37 -15.84
CA LYS A 366 -18.64 -9.33 -16.80
C LYS A 366 -18.47 -7.95 -16.15
N GLY A 367 -17.86 -7.02 -16.90
CA GLY A 367 -17.65 -5.63 -16.53
C GLY A 367 -18.28 -4.64 -17.52
N MET A 368 -17.97 -3.36 -17.37
CA MET A 368 -18.54 -2.27 -18.18
C MET A 368 -17.51 -1.20 -18.50
N ASN A 369 -17.55 -0.68 -19.74
CA ASN A 369 -16.78 0.50 -20.15
C ASN A 369 -17.71 1.71 -20.20
N ILE A 370 -17.62 2.58 -19.19
CA ILE A 370 -18.41 3.82 -19.09
C ILE A 370 -17.83 4.91 -20.01
N VAL A 371 -16.50 4.92 -20.18
CA VAL A 371 -15.78 5.90 -21.01
C VAL A 371 -16.09 5.73 -22.50
N THR A 372 -16.29 4.50 -22.96
CA THR A 372 -16.69 4.23 -24.35
C THR A 372 -17.74 3.12 -24.41
N SER A 373 -19.00 3.55 -24.54
CA SER A 373 -20.16 2.66 -24.66
C SER A 373 -19.96 1.58 -25.74
N GLY A 374 -20.42 0.37 -25.44
CA GLY A 374 -20.33 -0.80 -26.32
C GLY A 374 -18.96 -1.47 -26.42
N LYS A 375 -17.89 -0.90 -25.86
CA LYS A 375 -16.56 -1.55 -25.80
C LYS A 375 -16.37 -2.38 -24.52
N ALA A 376 -15.46 -3.34 -24.57
CA ALA A 376 -15.00 -4.03 -23.38
C ALA A 376 -14.19 -3.10 -22.44
N PRO A 377 -14.18 -3.34 -21.11
CA PRO A 377 -13.39 -2.58 -20.13
C PRO A 377 -11.92 -3.02 -20.12
N VAL A 378 -11.28 -3.03 -21.28
CA VAL A 378 -9.85 -3.34 -21.43
C VAL A 378 -9.04 -2.19 -20.84
N ASP A 379 -7.96 -2.53 -20.13
CA ASP A 379 -7.01 -1.56 -19.61
C ASP A 379 -6.04 -1.10 -20.70
N ASP A 380 -5.89 0.21 -20.84
CA ASP A 380 -4.99 0.89 -21.76
C ASP A 380 -3.94 1.76 -21.02
N VAL A 381 -3.87 1.66 -19.68
CA VAL A 381 -2.93 2.39 -18.81
C VAL A 381 -2.10 1.45 -17.94
N GLY A 382 -2.70 0.38 -17.40
CA GLY A 382 -2.10 -0.61 -16.51
C GLY A 382 -2.45 -0.44 -15.02
N HIS A 383 -3.04 0.69 -14.63
CA HIS A 383 -3.38 0.98 -13.25
C HIS A 383 -4.48 0.06 -12.71
N GLY A 384 -5.61 -0.04 -13.42
CA GLY A 384 -6.72 -0.92 -13.01
C GLY A 384 -6.35 -2.41 -13.04
N THR A 385 -5.47 -2.83 -13.95
CA THR A 385 -4.89 -4.19 -13.95
C THR A 385 -4.05 -4.43 -12.70
N HIS A 386 -3.23 -3.47 -12.27
CA HIS A 386 -2.43 -3.56 -11.05
C HIS A 386 -3.29 -3.63 -9.78
N VAL A 387 -4.30 -2.77 -9.69
CA VAL A 387 -5.31 -2.75 -8.62
C VAL A 387 -6.07 -4.09 -8.55
N ALA A 388 -6.47 -4.66 -9.70
CA ALA A 388 -7.17 -5.95 -9.76
C ALA A 388 -6.29 -7.12 -9.27
N GLY A 389 -4.99 -7.11 -9.59
CA GLY A 389 -4.04 -8.12 -9.13
C GLY A 389 -3.86 -8.15 -7.62
N ILE A 390 -3.75 -6.98 -6.97
CA ILE A 390 -3.62 -6.88 -5.50
C ILE A 390 -4.82 -7.54 -4.82
N ILE A 391 -6.02 -7.36 -5.37
CA ILE A 391 -7.26 -7.94 -4.79
C ILE A 391 -7.35 -9.44 -5.07
N ALA A 392 -7.11 -9.88 -6.31
CA ALA A 392 -7.57 -11.20 -6.76
C ALA A 392 -6.72 -11.88 -7.85
N ALA A 393 -5.43 -11.53 -8.02
CA ALA A 393 -4.50 -12.40 -8.77
C ALA A 393 -4.57 -13.86 -8.27
N SER A 394 -4.23 -14.80 -9.14
CA SER A 394 -4.36 -16.21 -8.83
C SER A 394 -3.38 -16.61 -7.74
N VAL A 395 -3.82 -17.52 -6.87
CA VAL A 395 -3.03 -17.94 -5.71
C VAL A 395 -2.79 -19.43 -5.81
N ASN A 396 -1.55 -19.84 -5.58
CA ASN A 396 -1.03 -21.19 -5.81
C ASN A 396 -1.14 -21.71 -7.25
N ASN A 397 -1.05 -20.83 -8.26
CA ASN A 397 -0.98 -21.24 -9.67
C ASN A 397 0.47 -21.52 -10.14
N GLY A 398 1.47 -21.17 -9.33
CA GLY A 398 2.89 -21.36 -9.65
C GLY A 398 3.38 -20.41 -10.75
N GLU A 399 2.75 -19.26 -10.88
CA GLU A 399 2.98 -18.15 -11.82
C GLU A 399 3.05 -16.84 -11.01
N GLY A 400 3.43 -15.72 -11.62
CA GLY A 400 3.09 -14.37 -11.12
C GLY A 400 3.12 -14.08 -9.61
N ILE A 401 2.06 -13.43 -9.13
CA ILE A 401 1.89 -12.88 -7.77
C ILE A 401 0.58 -13.38 -7.14
N ALA A 402 0.55 -13.59 -5.82
CA ALA A 402 -0.69 -13.93 -5.12
C ALA A 402 -1.58 -12.68 -4.93
N GLY A 403 -2.86 -12.77 -5.27
CA GLY A 403 -3.87 -11.80 -4.84
C GLY A 403 -4.26 -12.00 -3.38
N LEU A 404 -4.70 -10.95 -2.68
CA LEU A 404 -5.12 -11.04 -1.28
C LEU A 404 -6.34 -11.98 -1.09
N THR A 405 -7.17 -12.14 -2.13
CA THR A 405 -8.30 -13.09 -2.15
C THR A 405 -8.07 -14.19 -3.18
N TRP A 406 -8.43 -15.43 -2.85
CA TRP A 406 -8.30 -16.56 -3.78
C TRP A 406 -9.53 -16.65 -4.68
N TYR A 407 -10.73 -16.47 -4.12
CA TYR A 407 -12.00 -16.79 -4.77
C TYR A 407 -12.91 -15.58 -5.07
N ASN A 408 -12.69 -14.40 -4.48
CA ASN A 408 -13.50 -13.23 -4.85
C ASN A 408 -13.26 -12.87 -6.32
N LYS A 409 -14.32 -12.46 -7.02
CA LYS A 409 -14.25 -12.05 -8.43
C LYS A 409 -14.18 -10.54 -8.57
N ILE A 410 -13.40 -10.06 -9.54
CA ILE A 410 -13.33 -8.65 -9.91
C ILE A 410 -14.40 -8.32 -10.96
N MET A 411 -15.14 -7.25 -10.72
CA MET A 411 -16.02 -6.63 -11.72
C MET A 411 -15.31 -5.39 -12.28
N PRO A 412 -14.68 -5.46 -13.47
CA PRO A 412 -13.94 -4.33 -14.02
C PRO A 412 -14.90 -3.25 -14.55
N VAL A 413 -14.77 -2.03 -14.07
CA VAL A 413 -15.60 -0.88 -14.51
C VAL A 413 -14.67 0.24 -14.96
N LYS A 414 -14.49 0.39 -16.28
CA LYS A 414 -13.64 1.43 -16.84
C LYS A 414 -14.35 2.79 -16.76
N VAL A 415 -13.93 3.62 -15.82
CA VAL A 415 -14.40 5.01 -15.60
C VAL A 415 -13.32 6.05 -15.88
N LEU A 416 -12.08 5.61 -16.03
CA LEU A 416 -10.91 6.40 -16.42
C LEU A 416 -10.50 6.09 -17.87
N ASP A 417 -10.16 7.12 -18.64
CA ASP A 417 -9.70 7.04 -20.02
C ASP A 417 -8.24 6.56 -20.16
N ASN A 418 -7.72 6.58 -21.40
CA ASN A 418 -6.36 6.14 -21.73
C ASN A 418 -5.25 7.07 -21.21
N SER A 419 -5.58 8.25 -20.68
CA SER A 419 -4.63 9.10 -19.99
C SER A 419 -4.57 8.76 -18.48
N GLY A 420 -5.67 8.20 -17.96
CA GLY A 420 -5.92 7.93 -16.54
C GLY A 420 -6.86 8.95 -15.89
N ALA A 421 -7.59 9.75 -16.68
CA ALA A 421 -8.54 10.75 -16.19
C ALA A 421 -9.98 10.26 -16.32
N GLY A 422 -10.84 10.69 -15.41
CA GLY A 422 -12.28 10.44 -15.47
C GLY A 422 -13.06 11.66 -15.00
N SER A 423 -14.30 11.77 -15.46
CA SER A 423 -15.22 12.79 -14.96
C SER A 423 -15.95 12.27 -13.72
N THR A 424 -16.41 13.18 -12.86
CA THR A 424 -17.32 12.82 -11.76
C THR A 424 -18.56 12.10 -12.27
N TYR A 425 -19.00 12.41 -13.50
CA TYR A 425 -20.08 11.72 -14.20
C TYR A 425 -19.76 10.25 -14.51
N SER A 426 -18.60 9.95 -15.11
CA SER A 426 -18.22 8.56 -15.43
C SER A 426 -18.02 7.71 -14.17
N VAL A 427 -17.48 8.29 -13.09
CA VAL A 427 -17.36 7.61 -11.79
C VAL A 427 -18.74 7.32 -11.18
N ALA A 428 -19.65 8.31 -11.15
CA ALA A 428 -21.00 8.16 -10.61
C ALA A 428 -21.84 7.13 -11.39
N GLN A 429 -21.75 7.11 -12.73
CA GLN A 429 -22.39 6.07 -13.53
C GLN A 429 -21.79 4.68 -13.29
N GLY A 430 -20.46 4.58 -13.16
CA GLY A 430 -19.79 3.34 -12.81
C GLY A 430 -20.22 2.79 -11.45
N LEU A 431 -20.42 3.66 -10.45
CA LEU A 431 -20.92 3.31 -9.12
C LEU A 431 -22.30 2.67 -9.20
N ILE A 432 -23.27 3.38 -9.80
CA ILE A 432 -24.65 2.90 -9.94
C ILE A 432 -24.68 1.58 -10.71
N TRP A 433 -23.94 1.48 -11.82
CA TRP A 433 -23.88 0.26 -12.63
C TRP A 433 -23.29 -0.93 -11.84
N ALA A 434 -22.21 -0.72 -11.08
CA ALA A 434 -21.59 -1.77 -10.28
C ALA A 434 -22.53 -2.32 -9.20
N VAL A 435 -23.21 -1.43 -8.48
CA VAL A 435 -24.22 -1.77 -7.47
C VAL A 435 -25.35 -2.59 -8.09
N ASP A 436 -25.92 -2.11 -9.20
CA ASP A 436 -27.06 -2.75 -9.89
C ASP A 436 -26.68 -4.12 -10.50
N ASN A 437 -25.39 -4.38 -10.76
CA ASN A 437 -24.87 -5.67 -11.23
C ASN A 437 -24.34 -6.57 -10.08
N GLY A 438 -24.60 -6.18 -8.83
CA GLY A 438 -24.37 -6.98 -7.63
C GLY A 438 -22.94 -6.93 -7.09
N ALA A 439 -22.24 -5.81 -7.25
CA ALA A 439 -21.04 -5.53 -6.48
C ALA A 439 -21.36 -5.50 -4.97
N LYS A 440 -20.45 -6.04 -4.15
CA LYS A 440 -20.57 -6.05 -2.67
C LYS A 440 -19.49 -5.23 -1.97
N VAL A 441 -18.40 -4.97 -2.69
CA VAL A 441 -17.37 -3.99 -2.37
C VAL A 441 -17.04 -3.21 -3.64
N ILE A 442 -16.74 -1.92 -3.53
CA ILE A 442 -16.27 -1.08 -4.63
C ILE A 442 -14.96 -0.42 -4.22
N ASN A 443 -13.90 -0.68 -5.00
CA ASN A 443 -12.62 0.01 -4.90
C ASN A 443 -12.57 1.21 -5.85
N MET A 444 -12.22 2.38 -5.30
CA MET A 444 -11.98 3.63 -6.04
C MET A 444 -10.55 4.10 -5.77
N SER A 445 -9.60 3.58 -6.54
CA SER A 445 -8.19 4.02 -6.53
C SER A 445 -8.01 5.33 -7.33
N LEU A 446 -8.89 6.30 -7.08
CA LEU A 446 -9.00 7.58 -7.77
C LEU A 446 -9.45 8.67 -6.78
N GLY A 447 -9.15 9.94 -7.10
CA GLY A 447 -9.66 11.04 -6.30
C GLY A 447 -9.28 12.43 -6.82
N ASN A 448 -10.01 13.43 -6.36
CA ASN A 448 -9.80 14.85 -6.63
C ASN A 448 -9.88 15.68 -5.33
N TYR A 449 -9.74 16.99 -5.43
CA TYR A 449 -9.90 17.92 -4.29
C TYR A 449 -11.19 18.75 -4.34
N ALA A 450 -12.14 18.34 -5.17
CA ALA A 450 -13.37 19.08 -5.44
C ALA A 450 -14.59 18.21 -5.11
N GLN A 451 -15.26 18.55 -4.01
CA GLN A 451 -16.55 17.95 -3.67
C GLN A 451 -17.54 18.13 -4.83
N SER A 452 -18.34 17.10 -5.08
CA SER A 452 -19.37 17.10 -6.11
C SER A 452 -20.61 16.40 -5.58
N ASP A 453 -21.68 17.16 -5.34
CA ASP A 453 -22.93 16.63 -4.78
C ASP A 453 -23.50 15.49 -5.65
N PHE A 454 -23.36 15.58 -6.97
CA PHE A 454 -23.75 14.52 -7.91
C PHE A 454 -22.99 13.20 -7.69
N LEU A 455 -21.68 13.27 -7.40
CA LEU A 455 -20.91 12.08 -7.01
C LEU A 455 -21.32 11.59 -5.62
N HIS A 456 -21.61 12.50 -4.68
CA HIS A 456 -22.06 12.14 -3.33
C HIS A 456 -23.40 11.41 -3.34
N ASP A 457 -24.34 11.80 -4.21
CA ASP A 457 -25.63 11.11 -4.39
C ASP A 457 -25.45 9.68 -4.91
N ALA A 458 -24.50 9.44 -5.82
CA ALA A 458 -24.17 8.08 -6.29
C ALA A 458 -23.44 7.23 -5.22
N ILE A 459 -22.62 7.88 -4.38
CA ILE A 459 -21.99 7.25 -3.21
C ILE A 459 -23.06 6.82 -2.19
N LYS A 460 -24.01 7.70 -1.84
CA LYS A 460 -25.16 7.37 -0.97
C LYS A 460 -26.01 6.25 -1.54
N TYR A 461 -26.34 6.31 -2.83
CA TYR A 461 -27.09 5.25 -3.52
C TYR A 461 -26.48 3.85 -3.31
N ALA A 462 -25.16 3.76 -3.39
CA ALA A 462 -24.41 2.52 -3.18
C ALA A 462 -24.36 2.11 -1.70
N PHE A 463 -24.10 3.07 -0.81
CA PHE A 463 -24.04 2.84 0.64
C PHE A 463 -25.39 2.37 1.22
N GLU A 464 -26.51 2.98 0.81
CA GLU A 464 -27.88 2.58 1.14
C GLU A 464 -28.25 1.18 0.62
N ARG A 465 -27.49 0.64 -0.34
CA ARG A 465 -27.65 -0.71 -0.91
C ARG A 465 -26.70 -1.73 -0.28
N ASP A 466 -26.17 -1.41 0.89
CA ASP A 466 -25.28 -2.28 1.65
C ASP A 466 -24.04 -2.68 0.82
N VAL A 467 -23.42 -1.68 0.20
CA VAL A 467 -22.14 -1.83 -0.50
C VAL A 467 -21.04 -1.14 0.30
N VAL A 468 -19.93 -1.85 0.48
CA VAL A 468 -18.70 -1.30 1.08
C VAL A 468 -18.00 -0.45 0.03
N LEU A 469 -17.72 0.80 0.33
CA LEU A 469 -17.05 1.75 -0.57
C LEU A 469 -15.67 2.07 0.00
N VAL A 470 -14.62 1.84 -0.77
CA VAL A 470 -13.23 2.04 -0.33
C VAL A 470 -12.54 2.96 -1.33
N ALA A 471 -11.81 3.97 -0.85
CA ALA A 471 -11.10 4.90 -1.72
C ALA A 471 -9.73 5.31 -1.20
N ALA A 472 -8.82 5.57 -2.14
CA ALA A 472 -7.49 6.10 -1.91
C ALA A 472 -7.54 7.55 -1.40
N SER A 473 -6.80 7.89 -0.33
CA SER A 473 -6.83 9.26 0.23
C SER A 473 -6.13 10.31 -0.64
N GLY A 474 -5.20 9.91 -1.51
CA GLY A 474 -4.45 10.77 -2.44
C GLY A 474 -2.95 10.84 -2.14
N ASN A 475 -2.20 11.43 -3.08
CA ASN A 475 -0.75 11.29 -3.17
C ASN A 475 0.00 12.64 -3.13
N ASP A 476 -0.54 13.67 -2.46
CA ASP A 476 0.02 15.03 -2.40
C ASP A 476 0.63 15.37 -1.03
N ASN A 477 0.80 14.37 -0.15
CA ASN A 477 1.21 14.54 1.25
C ASN A 477 0.44 15.70 1.94
N SER A 478 -0.87 15.74 1.69
CA SER A 478 -1.72 16.88 2.05
C SER A 478 -2.70 16.53 3.16
N ALA A 479 -2.97 17.53 4.00
CA ALA A 479 -4.08 17.52 4.96
C ALA A 479 -5.45 17.80 4.30
N GLN A 480 -5.47 18.18 3.02
CA GLN A 480 -6.69 18.52 2.31
C GLN A 480 -7.54 17.26 2.06
N PRO A 481 -8.84 17.28 2.40
CA PRO A 481 -9.73 16.16 2.11
C PRO A 481 -9.82 15.87 0.61
N GLY A 482 -9.48 14.65 0.21
CA GLY A 482 -9.65 14.15 -1.16
C GLY A 482 -10.97 13.41 -1.33
N TYR A 483 -11.71 13.66 -2.42
CA TYR A 483 -12.98 13.00 -2.72
C TYR A 483 -12.81 11.97 -3.85
N PRO A 484 -13.45 10.78 -3.78
CA PRO A 484 -14.55 10.43 -2.88
C PRO A 484 -14.16 9.96 -1.47
N ALA A 485 -12.88 9.76 -1.17
CA ALA A 485 -12.44 9.20 0.13
C ALA A 485 -12.95 9.97 1.36
N ALA A 486 -13.04 11.30 1.29
CA ALA A 486 -13.53 12.13 2.39
C ALA A 486 -15.07 12.22 2.52
N TYR A 487 -15.85 11.46 1.74
CA TYR A 487 -17.29 11.32 2.01
C TYR A 487 -17.52 10.38 3.20
N PRO A 488 -18.40 10.71 4.16
CA PRO A 488 -18.63 9.89 5.36
C PRO A 488 -19.04 8.42 5.11
N GLU A 489 -19.63 8.15 3.94
CA GLU A 489 -20.06 6.83 3.49
C GLU A 489 -18.92 5.98 2.89
N VAL A 490 -17.75 6.57 2.66
CA VAL A 490 -16.59 5.95 2.00
C VAL A 490 -15.47 5.72 3.02
N PHE A 491 -14.88 4.52 2.96
CA PHE A 491 -13.77 4.13 3.81
C PHE A 491 -12.45 4.62 3.22
N ALA A 492 -11.81 5.58 3.89
CA ALA A 492 -10.64 6.29 3.38
C ALA A 492 -9.33 5.58 3.74
N VAL A 493 -8.48 5.33 2.73
CA VAL A 493 -7.26 4.53 2.89
C VAL A 493 -5.99 5.35 2.66
N GLY A 494 -5.17 5.46 3.72
CA GLY A 494 -3.80 5.96 3.68
C GLY A 494 -2.78 4.88 3.30
N SER A 495 -1.55 5.28 2.98
CA SER A 495 -0.49 4.38 2.51
C SER A 495 0.66 4.22 3.53
N THR A 496 1.09 2.98 3.76
CA THR A 496 2.30 2.61 4.51
C THR A 496 3.38 2.00 3.63
N ASP A 497 4.63 2.18 4.07
CA ASP A 497 5.81 1.53 3.51
C ASP A 497 6.16 0.19 4.19
N SER A 498 7.20 -0.47 3.69
CA SER A 498 7.69 -1.76 4.21
C SER A 498 8.24 -1.73 5.64
N ARG A 499 8.37 -0.54 6.25
CA ARG A 499 8.81 -0.32 7.63
C ARG A 499 7.64 0.01 8.57
N GLY A 500 6.42 0.10 8.02
CA GLY A 500 5.23 0.57 8.75
C GLY A 500 5.22 2.09 8.98
N GLU A 501 6.03 2.85 8.26
CA GLU A 501 5.96 4.31 8.27
C GLU A 501 4.92 4.80 7.25
N LYS A 502 4.36 6.01 7.44
CA LYS A 502 3.49 6.62 6.43
C LYS A 502 4.29 6.90 5.17
N SER A 503 3.86 6.39 4.02
CA SER A 503 4.54 6.63 2.74
C SER A 503 4.65 8.13 2.45
N SER A 504 5.74 8.55 1.81
CA SER A 504 6.13 9.96 1.66
C SER A 504 5.00 10.83 1.08
N PHE A 505 4.33 10.28 0.07
CA PHE A 505 3.24 10.89 -0.70
C PHE A 505 1.86 10.80 -0.06
N SER A 506 1.61 9.93 0.93
CA SER A 506 0.25 9.67 1.42
C SER A 506 -0.39 10.94 1.99
N ASN A 507 -1.57 11.29 1.51
CA ASN A 507 -2.45 12.23 2.19
C ASN A 507 -2.82 11.75 3.60
N TYR A 508 -3.20 12.70 4.44
CA TYR A 508 -3.50 12.51 5.86
C TYR A 508 -4.64 13.46 6.28
N GLY A 509 -5.21 13.23 7.46
CA GLY A 509 -6.29 14.05 8.04
C GLY A 509 -7.30 13.21 8.82
N ASP A 510 -8.21 13.87 9.53
CA ASP A 510 -9.19 13.19 10.40
C ASP A 510 -10.21 12.32 9.63
N TYR A 511 -10.24 12.45 8.30
CA TYR A 511 -11.06 11.65 7.40
C TYR A 511 -10.45 10.27 7.07
N ILE A 512 -9.18 10.01 7.38
CA ILE A 512 -8.56 8.69 7.17
C ILE A 512 -9.20 7.67 8.11
N ASP A 513 -9.54 6.49 7.58
CA ASP A 513 -10.05 5.36 8.38
C ASP A 513 -8.94 4.40 8.77
N VAL A 514 -8.12 3.97 7.81
CA VAL A 514 -7.00 3.05 8.05
C VAL A 514 -5.84 3.35 7.10
N ALA A 515 -4.68 2.78 7.40
CA ALA A 515 -3.60 2.62 6.46
C ALA A 515 -3.51 1.18 5.92
N ALA A 516 -2.92 1.02 4.74
CA ALA A 516 -2.54 -0.27 4.19
C ALA A 516 -1.25 -0.15 3.35
N PRO A 517 -0.55 -1.27 3.06
CA PRO A 517 0.64 -1.27 2.22
C PRO A 517 0.38 -0.60 0.86
N GLY A 518 1.16 0.43 0.54
CA GLY A 518 1.03 1.15 -0.73
C GLY A 518 2.31 1.78 -1.24
N ASP A 519 3.48 1.44 -0.68
CA ASP A 519 4.80 1.75 -1.25
C ASP A 519 5.37 0.52 -1.97
N SER A 520 5.85 0.69 -3.19
CA SER A 520 6.45 -0.33 -4.06
C SER A 520 5.77 -1.70 -4.01
N ILE A 521 4.48 -1.71 -4.33
CA ILE A 521 3.63 -2.91 -4.29
C ILE A 521 3.73 -3.65 -5.63
N ALA A 522 4.23 -4.88 -5.59
CA ALA A 522 4.26 -5.77 -6.74
C ALA A 522 2.85 -6.29 -7.10
N SER A 523 2.45 -6.16 -8.36
CA SER A 523 1.20 -6.71 -8.90
C SER A 523 1.25 -6.91 -10.42
N THR A 524 0.18 -7.48 -10.97
CA THR A 524 -0.07 -7.69 -12.40
C THR A 524 -0.05 -6.38 -13.20
N TYR A 525 0.40 -6.41 -14.44
CA TYR A 525 0.52 -5.23 -15.31
C TYR A 525 0.33 -5.60 -16.78
N LEU A 526 0.25 -4.60 -17.66
CA LEU A 526 -0.03 -4.82 -19.10
C LEU A 526 0.98 -5.78 -19.78
N GLU A 527 0.52 -6.40 -20.86
CA GLU A 527 1.26 -7.40 -21.65
C GLU A 527 1.59 -8.70 -20.87
N GLY A 528 0.81 -9.02 -19.82
CA GLY A 528 1.08 -10.20 -18.99
C GLY A 528 2.35 -10.08 -18.13
N GLN A 529 2.75 -8.85 -17.81
CA GLN A 529 3.94 -8.55 -17.01
C GLN A 529 3.57 -8.19 -15.56
N TYR A 530 4.59 -7.93 -14.73
CA TYR A 530 4.40 -7.53 -13.34
C TYR A 530 5.19 -6.25 -13.07
N ALA A 531 4.64 -5.38 -12.24
CA ALA A 531 5.21 -4.07 -11.93
C ALA A 531 5.08 -3.75 -10.44
N ALA A 532 6.03 -2.97 -9.92
CA ALA A 532 5.94 -2.33 -8.61
C ALA A 532 5.41 -0.91 -8.79
N LEU A 533 4.39 -0.54 -8.02
CA LEU A 533 3.83 0.82 -8.01
C LEU A 533 3.63 1.30 -6.56
N SER A 534 3.85 2.60 -6.36
CA SER A 534 3.61 3.32 -5.11
C SER A 534 2.42 4.28 -5.22
N GLY A 535 1.50 4.24 -4.26
CA GLY A 535 0.36 5.17 -4.18
C GLY A 535 -0.68 4.70 -3.16
N THR A 536 -1.50 5.63 -2.65
CA THR A 536 -2.72 5.27 -1.90
C THR A 536 -3.69 4.44 -2.75
N SER A 537 -3.59 4.55 -4.08
CA SER A 537 -4.19 3.67 -5.08
C SER A 537 -3.82 2.19 -4.95
N MET A 538 -2.65 1.86 -4.41
CA MET A 538 -2.20 0.49 -4.13
C MET A 538 -2.55 0.05 -2.70
N ALA A 539 -2.76 0.99 -1.77
CA ALA A 539 -3.27 0.70 -0.43
C ALA A 539 -4.78 0.35 -0.44
N SER A 540 -5.61 1.13 -1.14
CA SER A 540 -7.06 0.92 -1.27
C SER A 540 -7.50 -0.51 -1.66
N PRO A 541 -6.87 -1.21 -2.64
CA PRO A 541 -7.25 -2.58 -2.99
C PRO A 541 -7.01 -3.59 -1.88
N HIS A 542 -6.01 -3.42 -1.00
CA HIS A 542 -5.82 -4.31 0.16
C HIS A 542 -7.02 -4.24 1.12
N VAL A 543 -7.52 -3.03 1.39
CA VAL A 543 -8.69 -2.80 2.25
C VAL A 543 -9.97 -3.30 1.58
N SER A 544 -10.11 -3.10 0.26
CA SER A 544 -11.23 -3.65 -0.52
C SER A 544 -11.26 -5.18 -0.51
N ALA A 545 -10.08 -5.80 -0.60
CA ALA A 545 -9.92 -7.25 -0.50
C ALA A 545 -10.24 -7.76 0.91
N LEU A 546 -9.81 -7.07 1.96
CA LEU A 546 -10.19 -7.39 3.34
C LEU A 546 -11.70 -7.35 3.54
N ALA A 547 -12.37 -6.28 3.12
CA ALA A 547 -13.83 -6.18 3.18
C ALA A 547 -14.51 -7.34 2.43
N ALA A 548 -13.96 -7.77 1.29
CA ALA A 548 -14.46 -8.92 0.54
C ALA A 548 -14.26 -10.25 1.30
N LEU A 549 -13.11 -10.46 1.95
CA LEU A 549 -12.87 -11.64 2.79
C LEU A 549 -13.80 -11.68 4.01
N ILE A 550 -14.03 -10.54 4.68
CA ILE A 550 -14.98 -10.39 5.80
C ILE A 550 -16.38 -10.79 5.35
N ARG A 551 -16.89 -10.18 4.27
CA ARG A 551 -18.22 -10.52 3.72
C ARG A 551 -18.32 -11.95 3.19
N SER A 552 -17.20 -12.55 2.77
CA SER A 552 -17.17 -13.97 2.36
C SER A 552 -17.24 -14.92 3.56
N ARG A 553 -16.70 -14.52 4.72
CA ARG A 553 -16.70 -15.29 5.96
C ARG A 553 -18.00 -15.11 6.75
N ASN A 554 -18.58 -13.91 6.72
CA ASN A 554 -19.88 -13.61 7.31
C ASN A 554 -20.70 -12.70 6.37
N PRO A 555 -21.53 -13.29 5.47
CA PRO A 555 -22.34 -12.53 4.51
C PRO A 555 -23.46 -11.69 5.11
N ALA A 556 -23.78 -11.86 6.39
CA ALA A 556 -24.84 -11.13 7.08
C ALA A 556 -24.39 -9.75 7.61
N LEU A 557 -23.08 -9.50 7.68
CA LEU A 557 -22.55 -8.19 8.10
C LEU A 557 -22.89 -7.11 7.08
N THR A 558 -23.45 -6.02 7.59
CA THR A 558 -23.68 -4.77 6.83
C THR A 558 -22.37 -4.04 6.53
N ASN A 559 -22.38 -3.14 5.56
CA ASN A 559 -21.24 -2.29 5.23
C ASN A 559 -20.71 -1.48 6.44
N VAL A 560 -21.59 -0.99 7.31
CA VAL A 560 -21.21 -0.31 8.57
C VAL A 560 -20.50 -1.27 9.53
N GLU A 561 -21.01 -2.48 9.73
CA GLU A 561 -20.35 -3.46 10.60
C GLU A 561 -19.00 -3.92 10.03
N VAL A 562 -18.87 -4.02 8.70
CA VAL A 562 -17.59 -4.29 8.04
C VAL A 562 -16.60 -3.13 8.26
N TYR A 563 -17.05 -1.86 8.18
CA TYR A 563 -16.22 -0.70 8.50
C TYR A 563 -15.75 -0.70 9.96
N GLU A 564 -16.65 -0.86 10.92
CA GLU A 564 -16.31 -0.88 12.35
C GLU A 564 -15.39 -2.05 12.70
N LEU A 565 -15.57 -3.21 12.06
CA LEU A 565 -14.69 -4.35 12.23
C LEU A 565 -13.28 -4.04 11.70
N MET A 566 -13.14 -3.51 10.47
CA MET A 566 -11.83 -3.13 9.93
C MET A 566 -11.12 -2.04 10.77
N ARG A 567 -11.86 -1.06 11.32
CA ARG A 567 -11.34 -0.04 12.23
C ARG A 567 -10.86 -0.64 13.56
N SER A 568 -11.69 -1.47 14.20
CA SER A 568 -11.42 -2.00 15.54
C SER A 568 -10.38 -3.12 15.59
N THR A 569 -10.09 -3.79 14.47
CA THR A 569 -9.06 -4.83 14.39
C THR A 569 -7.73 -4.37 13.80
N ALA A 570 -7.64 -3.11 13.33
CA ALA A 570 -6.41 -2.54 12.82
C ALA A 570 -5.28 -2.55 13.88
N ARG A 571 -4.04 -2.76 13.41
CA ARG A 571 -2.83 -2.59 14.22
C ARG A 571 -2.54 -1.09 14.33
N ASP A 572 -2.88 -0.52 15.48
CA ASP A 572 -2.58 0.86 15.88
C ASP A 572 -1.11 1.23 15.57
N LEU A 573 -0.90 2.34 14.87
CA LEU A 573 0.40 2.87 14.45
C LEU A 573 0.48 4.36 14.78
N GLY A 574 1.68 4.83 15.14
CA GLY A 574 1.91 6.25 15.41
C GLY A 574 1.43 6.68 16.80
N VAL A 575 0.36 7.48 16.86
CA VAL A 575 -0.19 7.99 18.14
C VAL A 575 -1.39 7.12 18.53
N LYS A 576 -1.29 6.48 19.70
CA LYS A 576 -2.29 5.52 20.20
C LYS A 576 -3.74 6.00 20.02
N GLY A 577 -4.56 5.15 19.40
CA GLY A 577 -5.94 5.43 19.03
C GLY A 577 -6.06 5.99 17.62
N LYS A 578 -7.18 6.66 17.29
CA LYS A 578 -7.34 7.25 15.96
C LYS A 578 -6.40 8.46 15.82
N ASP A 579 -5.54 8.43 14.81
CA ASP A 579 -4.67 9.53 14.43
C ASP A 579 -4.91 9.99 12.97
N SER A 580 -4.32 11.12 12.57
CA SER A 580 -4.54 11.68 11.24
C SER A 580 -3.69 11.03 10.14
N TYR A 581 -2.64 10.30 10.47
CA TYR A 581 -1.73 9.68 9.48
C TYR A 581 -2.11 8.24 9.14
N PHE A 582 -2.48 7.43 10.13
CA PHE A 582 -2.83 6.02 9.95
C PHE A 582 -4.31 5.72 10.20
N GLY A 583 -5.12 6.71 10.59
CA GLY A 583 -6.51 6.48 10.97
C GLY A 583 -6.57 5.67 12.25
N TYR A 584 -7.25 4.52 12.23
CA TYR A 584 -7.24 3.54 13.32
C TYR A 584 -6.01 2.61 13.31
N GLY A 585 -5.11 2.74 12.33
CA GLY A 585 -3.90 1.94 12.20
C GLY A 585 -3.80 1.20 10.85
N GLN A 586 -2.82 0.32 10.72
CA GLN A 586 -2.67 -0.55 9.55
C GLN A 586 -3.62 -1.75 9.63
N ILE A 587 -4.30 -2.11 8.53
CA ILE A 587 -5.20 -3.27 8.53
C ILE A 587 -4.50 -4.59 8.92
N ASP A 588 -5.28 -5.50 9.49
CA ASP A 588 -4.86 -6.82 9.96
C ASP A 588 -5.89 -7.85 9.50
N ILE A 589 -5.50 -8.73 8.57
CA ILE A 589 -6.42 -9.67 7.91
C ILE A 589 -6.85 -10.79 8.87
N ASP A 590 -5.93 -11.30 9.69
CA ASP A 590 -6.20 -12.39 10.63
C ASP A 590 -7.20 -11.94 11.71
N LYS A 591 -6.92 -10.86 12.44
CA LYS A 591 -7.81 -10.35 13.51
C LYS A 591 -9.19 -10.00 12.98
N ALA A 592 -9.26 -9.36 11.81
CA ALA A 592 -10.53 -9.02 11.19
C ALA A 592 -11.37 -10.27 10.90
N LEU A 593 -10.76 -11.33 10.36
CA LEU A 593 -11.48 -12.57 10.09
C LEU A 593 -11.86 -13.32 11.38
N GLN A 594 -11.04 -13.30 12.43
CA GLN A 594 -11.42 -13.84 13.74
C GLN A 594 -12.64 -13.12 14.33
N ALA A 595 -12.67 -11.78 14.25
CA ALA A 595 -13.79 -10.97 14.70
C ALA A 595 -15.08 -11.23 13.88
N ALA A 596 -14.96 -11.43 12.57
CA ALA A 596 -16.10 -11.62 11.67
C ALA A 596 -16.93 -12.89 11.98
N GLU A 597 -16.29 -13.94 12.49
CA GLU A 597 -17.00 -15.15 12.97
C GLU A 597 -17.71 -14.90 14.31
N SER A 598 -17.09 -14.13 15.20
CA SER A 598 -17.59 -13.92 16.57
C SER A 598 -18.89 -13.13 16.60
N ASN A 599 -19.05 -12.14 15.71
CA ASN A 599 -20.28 -11.34 15.61
C ASN A 599 -21.50 -12.15 15.15
N GLY A 600 -21.32 -13.27 14.43
CA GLY A 600 -22.43 -14.15 14.05
C GLY A 600 -23.11 -14.82 15.25
N LYS A 601 -22.34 -15.19 16.29
CA LYS A 601 -22.85 -15.93 17.46
C LYS A 601 -23.71 -15.06 18.39
N ASN A 602 -23.53 -13.74 18.39
CA ASN A 602 -24.39 -12.82 19.14
C ASN A 602 -25.74 -12.54 18.45
N ALA A 603 -25.82 -12.67 17.12
CA ALA A 603 -27.07 -12.50 16.39
C ALA A 603 -28.05 -13.68 16.64
N ASP A 604 -27.56 -14.92 16.61
CA ASP A 604 -28.38 -16.12 16.88
C ASP A 604 -28.92 -16.16 18.31
N LEU A 605 -28.20 -15.62 19.29
CA LEU A 605 -28.67 -15.51 20.68
C LEU A 605 -29.71 -14.39 20.90
N ALA A 606 -29.83 -13.45 19.97
CA ALA A 606 -30.86 -12.40 19.99
C ALA A 606 -32.15 -12.82 19.25
N ALA A 607 -32.10 -13.86 18.42
CA ALA A 607 -33.21 -14.35 17.60
C ALA A 607 -34.23 -15.22 18.39
N GLY A 608 -34.88 -14.62 19.39
CA GLY A 608 -36.12 -15.17 19.96
C GLY A 608 -37.25 -15.22 18.91
N PRO A 609 -38.28 -16.08 19.08
CA PRO A 609 -39.23 -16.39 18.02
C PRO A 609 -40.02 -15.15 17.55
N ALA A 610 -39.86 -14.82 16.27
CA ALA A 610 -40.42 -13.61 15.68
C ALA A 610 -41.95 -13.57 15.75
N LYS A 611 -42.50 -12.48 16.29
CA LYS A 611 -43.91 -12.10 16.10
C LYS A 611 -44.01 -11.05 15.01
N ASN A 612 -44.80 -11.37 13.97
CA ASN A 612 -45.16 -10.46 12.88
C ASN A 612 -45.65 -9.09 13.38
N PRO A 613 -45.06 -7.97 12.92
CA PRO A 613 -45.67 -6.66 13.02
C PRO A 613 -46.33 -6.31 11.68
N ASN A 614 -47.64 -6.55 11.58
CA ASN A 614 -48.45 -5.88 10.56
C ASN A 614 -49.80 -5.45 11.16
N THR A 615 -50.24 -4.25 10.79
CA THR A 615 -51.38 -3.47 11.32
C THR A 615 -51.18 -2.79 12.70
N ALA A 616 -51.14 -1.46 12.68
CA ALA A 616 -51.83 -0.56 13.61
C ALA A 616 -51.89 0.85 13.00
N ALA A 617 -53.03 1.23 12.42
CA ALA A 617 -53.30 2.62 12.05
C ALA A 617 -53.91 3.37 13.25
N VAL A 618 -53.51 4.62 13.49
CA VAL A 618 -54.13 5.48 14.52
C VAL A 618 -54.30 6.92 14.03
N VAL A 619 -55.55 7.40 14.11
CA VAL A 619 -56.05 8.79 14.04
C VAL A 619 -57.41 8.76 14.80
N PRO A 620 -58.00 9.86 15.33
CA PRO A 620 -57.62 11.28 15.21
C PRO A 620 -57.80 12.16 16.50
N ASN A 621 -57.83 13.49 16.29
CA ASN A 621 -58.23 14.62 17.17
C ASN A 621 -57.19 15.15 18.18
N SER A 622 -57.06 16.47 18.44
CA SER A 622 -57.58 17.71 17.82
C SER A 622 -56.61 18.88 18.23
N THR A 623 -56.52 20.07 17.61
CA THR A 623 -57.54 21.15 17.49
C THR A 623 -57.20 22.22 16.43
N ALA A 624 -58.26 22.83 15.90
CA ALA A 624 -58.40 24.09 15.14
C ALA A 624 -57.18 25.02 14.87
N GLY A 625 -57.06 25.43 13.61
CA GLY A 625 -56.33 26.62 13.14
C GLY A 625 -56.64 26.90 11.66
N THR A 626 -57.52 27.87 11.37
CA THR A 626 -58.01 28.17 10.02
C THR A 626 -57.02 28.96 9.17
N ASN A 627 -56.82 28.60 7.90
CA ASN A 627 -56.84 29.53 6.77
C ASN A 627 -56.86 28.81 5.40
N ASN A 628 -57.60 29.37 4.46
CA ASN A 628 -57.75 28.86 3.08
C ASN A 628 -56.61 29.32 2.17
N ALA A 629 -56.04 28.42 1.36
CA ALA A 629 -55.51 28.75 0.03
C ALA A 629 -55.37 27.51 -0.87
N VAL A 630 -56.19 27.48 -1.93
CA VAL A 630 -55.97 26.91 -3.28
C VAL A 630 -54.99 25.73 -3.41
N GLY A 631 -55.52 24.54 -3.72
CA GLY A 631 -54.72 23.33 -3.92
C GLY A 631 -54.05 23.21 -5.30
N LYS A 632 -52.96 22.45 -5.33
CA LYS A 632 -52.58 21.54 -6.43
C LYS A 632 -52.04 20.24 -5.83
N THR A 633 -52.37 19.15 -6.50
CA THR A 633 -52.24 17.74 -6.12
C THR A 633 -50.91 17.30 -5.51
N ALA A 634 -50.95 16.69 -4.32
CA ALA A 634 -49.83 15.99 -3.68
C ALA A 634 -49.51 14.61 -4.32
N ALA A 635 -49.59 14.51 -5.66
CA ALA A 635 -49.39 13.28 -6.42
C ALA A 635 -48.05 13.25 -7.21
N GLU A 636 -47.35 14.38 -7.30
CA GLU A 636 -46.13 14.53 -8.12
C GLU A 636 -44.81 14.34 -7.32
N SER A 637 -44.87 14.15 -5.98
CA SER A 637 -43.67 14.11 -5.12
C SER A 637 -43.16 12.71 -4.75
N LEU A 638 -43.77 11.64 -5.28
CA LEU A 638 -43.52 10.23 -4.92
C LEU A 638 -42.81 9.39 -6.00
N GLN A 639 -41.98 10.01 -6.85
CA GLN A 639 -40.87 9.26 -7.42
C GLN A 639 -39.87 8.89 -6.33
N SER A 640 -39.43 7.64 -6.27
CA SER A 640 -38.32 7.22 -5.42
C SER A 640 -37.02 7.94 -5.83
N PHE A 641 -36.09 8.14 -4.89
CA PHE A 641 -34.80 8.79 -5.16
C PHE A 641 -34.06 8.20 -6.39
N PRO A 642 -34.02 6.88 -6.62
CA PRO A 642 -33.45 6.29 -7.84
C PRO A 642 -34.15 6.74 -9.14
N ALA A 643 -35.46 6.92 -9.15
CA ALA A 643 -36.19 7.38 -10.32
C ALA A 643 -35.83 8.84 -10.68
N ARG A 644 -35.70 9.71 -9.67
CA ARG A 644 -35.27 11.11 -9.88
C ARG A 644 -33.83 11.23 -10.35
N LEU A 645 -32.92 10.42 -9.81
CA LEU A 645 -31.52 10.39 -10.23
C LEU A 645 -31.40 9.87 -11.67
N ARG A 646 -32.18 8.84 -12.02
CA ARG A 646 -32.26 8.30 -13.38
C ARG A 646 -32.89 9.29 -14.36
N GLU A 647 -33.97 9.97 -14.00
CA GLU A 647 -34.62 10.98 -14.84
C GLU A 647 -33.68 12.17 -15.09
N ARG A 648 -32.96 12.64 -14.05
CA ARG A 648 -31.89 13.66 -14.21
C ARG A 648 -30.74 13.18 -15.11
N LEU A 649 -30.34 11.90 -15.02
CA LEU A 649 -29.35 11.30 -15.91
C LEU A 649 -29.84 11.28 -17.36
N GLU A 650 -31.10 10.89 -17.59
CA GLU A 650 -31.72 10.84 -18.91
C GLU A 650 -31.95 12.26 -19.50
N GLU A 651 -32.29 13.26 -18.68
CA GLU A 651 -32.29 14.68 -19.07
C GLU A 651 -30.89 15.21 -19.43
N LEU A 652 -29.87 14.87 -18.63
CA LEU A 652 -28.50 15.31 -18.90
C LEU A 652 -27.99 14.72 -20.23
N VAL A 653 -28.25 13.43 -20.49
CA VAL A 653 -27.93 12.78 -21.78
C VAL A 653 -28.63 13.48 -22.94
N ARG A 654 -29.92 13.81 -22.82
CA ARG A 654 -30.68 14.54 -23.86
C ARG A 654 -30.15 15.97 -24.10
N SER A 655 -29.67 16.66 -23.07
CA SER A 655 -29.18 18.04 -23.18
C SER A 655 -27.75 18.17 -23.72
N ILE A 656 -26.92 17.13 -23.64
CA ILE A 656 -25.53 17.13 -24.14
C ILE A 656 -25.45 16.70 -25.63
N GLY A 657 -26.53 16.13 -26.20
CA GLY A 657 -26.69 16.04 -27.65
C GLY A 657 -25.78 15.04 -28.37
N PHE A 658 -25.48 13.89 -27.76
CA PHE A 658 -24.92 12.73 -28.45
C PHE A 658 -26.04 11.72 -28.81
N PRO A 659 -25.99 11.09 -30.00
CA PRO A 659 -27.02 10.17 -30.49
C PRO A 659 -27.03 8.80 -29.81
#